data_AF-A0A8J4YIN5-F1
#
_entry.id   AF-A0A8J4YIN5-F1
#
_cell.length_a   1.000
_cell.length_b   1.000
_cell.length_c   1.000
_cell.angle_alpha   90.00
_cell.angle_beta   90.00
_cell.angle_gamma   90.00
#
_symmetry.space_group_name_H-M   'P 1'
#
loop_
_entity.id
_entity.type
_entity.pdbx_description
1 polymer ?
#
loop_
_entity_poly.entity_id
_entity_poly.type
_entity_poly.pdbx_seq_one_letter_code
_entity_poly.pdbx_strand_id
1 'polypeptide(L)'
;MCVPCGPPTPRDLPGPRDWVDEIMKHVRHQEVRMLVYRGVAAQGYTQPHCLARFNIVITTYETLSRELNYVDLPHSNSQAGRRFRHPKRFMATPSPLPCVEWWRVCLDEAQMVECTTNKTAEMALRLAAVNRWCVTGTPVQKTVNELQGLLMFLGVDPYCVPRWWGRCLYTPYCRGVKAPLHTTLARHMWRNSKKDVITQINIPQQTEEVHWLAFTRVEEHFYQGLLAQCSFDTQHRLNRFPDPHTKLSTLDRNTLTYLLQPLLKLRQACNHPQVVRGQFLPLARKTMTMEMLLDNLTNKTKVEAEEAHRALIASTNGLAAIHVIRQEWAEAVEAYREALRSMEDHEDIKTDSLQRLHTLHNLAEVLEAEHPGIHPTLRDAKLKEEAEGIRCKYLQQHPQLVRSSHEECRTNTAAVGDLNGTFSSRDGAWWLAALQCFDKEFVLEVRDEMLSSYSRFEENKCLLHPVTSRTHLQMVLNAEMKKLRGQRDDMIKGLDHLHTLDRVALLEGAIDCHLRPSETEPPQCLLCATHEFFEEYEETLFSMRETKHSRTTEKSRETEDVKDKAQGEVERVLRYLQTKCLPEWRQEVHRDSQTHFRMLEAMKKEFKNYRIWWRAIFDSVSALDEVNMATLRLRLRHPDEEPPPQHHQKGKKKDMQDLDTRQRTSYATSSNPPSYHNKN
;
A
#
# COMPACT_ATOMS: atom_id res chain seq x y z
N MET A 1 -39.77 -21.36 8.67
CA MET A 1 -38.34 -21.12 8.36
C MET A 1 -37.60 -20.81 9.64
N CYS A 2 -36.51 -21.52 9.91
CA CYS A 2 -35.64 -21.27 11.06
C CYS A 2 -34.26 -20.80 10.57
N VAL A 3 -33.69 -19.82 11.27
CA VAL A 3 -32.38 -19.25 10.94
C VAL A 3 -31.47 -19.39 12.15
N PRO A 4 -30.62 -20.43 12.23
CA PRO A 4 -29.71 -20.62 13.35
C PRO A 4 -28.42 -19.82 13.17
N CYS A 5 -27.73 -19.61 14.29
CA CYS A 5 -26.44 -18.94 14.31
C CYS A 5 -25.32 -19.88 13.77
N GLY A 6 -24.47 -19.36 12.89
CA GLY A 6 -23.17 -19.95 12.58
C GLY A 6 -23.02 -20.69 11.23
N PRO A 7 -21.80 -20.72 10.66
CA PRO A 7 -21.43 -21.64 9.59
C PRO A 7 -21.35 -23.09 10.12
N PRO A 8 -21.32 -24.11 9.25
CA PRO A 8 -21.07 -25.49 9.67
C PRO A 8 -19.60 -25.65 10.11
N THR A 9 -19.28 -25.27 11.35
CA THR A 9 -17.97 -25.55 11.96
C THR A 9 -18.13 -26.36 13.25
N PRO A 10 -17.17 -27.24 13.56
CA PRO A 10 -17.28 -28.17 14.68
C PRO A 10 -17.04 -27.44 16.00
N ARG A 11 -18.11 -27.28 16.80
CA ARG A 11 -18.16 -27.36 18.28
C ARG A 11 -18.65 -26.17 19.12
N ASP A 12 -18.71 -24.92 18.67
CA ASP A 12 -18.94 -23.83 19.66
C ASP A 12 -20.23 -22.99 19.48
N LEU A 13 -21.06 -23.25 18.46
CA LEU A 13 -22.39 -22.63 18.30
C LEU A 13 -23.36 -23.63 17.66
N PRO A 14 -24.68 -23.61 18.00
CA PRO A 14 -25.66 -24.53 17.42
C PRO A 14 -25.83 -24.27 15.92
N GLY A 15 -25.09 -25.01 15.11
CA GLY A 15 -25.14 -24.90 13.66
C GLY A 15 -26.43 -25.51 13.10
N PRO A 16 -26.63 -25.47 11.77
CA PRO A 16 -27.79 -26.09 11.13
C PRO A 16 -27.85 -27.62 11.37
N ARG A 17 -26.75 -28.28 11.77
CA ARG A 17 -26.75 -29.70 12.18
C ARG A 17 -27.33 -29.90 13.58
N ASP A 18 -26.98 -29.05 14.54
CA ASP A 18 -27.47 -29.18 15.92
C ASP A 18 -28.98 -28.92 16.00
N TRP A 19 -29.48 -27.96 15.21
CA TRP A 19 -30.94 -27.74 15.06
C TRP A 19 -31.66 -28.92 14.41
N VAL A 20 -31.02 -29.59 13.44
CA VAL A 20 -31.58 -30.78 12.81
C VAL A 20 -31.65 -31.92 13.82
N ASP A 21 -30.59 -32.15 14.59
CA ASP A 21 -30.54 -33.18 15.62
C ASP A 21 -31.56 -32.92 16.74
N GLU A 22 -31.70 -31.67 17.17
CA GLU A 22 -32.65 -31.30 18.23
C GLU A 22 -34.11 -31.47 17.78
N ILE A 23 -34.42 -31.09 16.54
CA ILE A 23 -35.77 -31.33 15.98
C ILE A 23 -36.04 -32.83 15.86
N MET A 24 -35.07 -33.63 15.42
CA MET A 24 -35.22 -35.09 15.32
C MET A 24 -35.44 -35.74 16.69
N LYS A 25 -34.78 -35.27 17.76
CA LYS A 25 -35.01 -35.79 19.13
C LYS A 25 -36.42 -35.53 19.64
N HIS A 26 -37.01 -34.38 19.31
CA HIS A 26 -38.26 -33.91 19.91
C HIS A 26 -39.51 -34.12 19.06
N VAL A 27 -39.37 -34.52 17.79
CA VAL A 27 -40.49 -34.74 16.86
C VAL A 27 -40.64 -36.21 16.50
N ARG A 28 -41.86 -36.78 16.65
CA ARG A 28 -42.15 -38.18 16.27
C ARG A 28 -42.11 -38.33 14.74
N HIS A 29 -41.37 -39.35 14.28
CA HIS A 29 -40.59 -39.32 13.04
C HIS A 29 -41.28 -39.62 11.69
N GLN A 30 -42.61 -39.49 11.54
CA GLN A 30 -43.27 -39.94 10.29
C GLN A 30 -43.91 -38.84 9.42
N GLU A 31 -44.08 -37.61 9.90
CA GLU A 31 -44.84 -36.59 9.15
C GLU A 31 -44.10 -35.28 8.86
N VAL A 32 -42.95 -35.02 9.48
CA VAL A 32 -42.24 -33.73 9.34
C VAL A 32 -41.13 -33.81 8.31
N ARG A 33 -41.29 -33.11 7.18
CA ARG A 33 -40.27 -32.97 6.14
C ARG A 33 -39.41 -31.74 6.40
N MET A 34 -38.09 -31.95 6.48
CA MET A 34 -37.11 -30.90 6.76
C MET A 34 -36.18 -30.66 5.57
N LEU A 35 -35.78 -29.41 5.35
CA LEU A 35 -34.78 -29.03 4.35
C LEU A 35 -33.76 -28.05 4.95
N VAL A 36 -32.48 -28.33 4.75
CA VAL A 36 -31.40 -27.36 5.01
C VAL A 36 -31.08 -26.61 3.73
N TYR A 37 -31.52 -25.36 3.63
CA TYR A 37 -31.34 -24.49 2.48
C TYR A 37 -29.95 -23.84 2.51
N ARG A 38 -29.13 -24.09 1.48
CA ARG A 38 -27.74 -23.58 1.37
C ARG A 38 -27.58 -22.37 0.45
N GLY A 39 -28.65 -21.91 -0.19
CA GLY A 39 -28.66 -20.75 -1.09
C GLY A 39 -28.50 -21.08 -2.57
N VAL A 40 -29.01 -20.20 -3.44
CA VAL A 40 -28.99 -20.32 -4.91
C VAL A 40 -27.56 -20.54 -5.44
N ALA A 41 -26.57 -19.88 -4.84
CA ALA A 41 -25.17 -20.02 -5.22
C ALA A 41 -24.61 -21.44 -5.00
N ALA A 42 -25.08 -22.16 -3.96
CA ALA A 42 -24.50 -23.43 -3.54
C ALA A 42 -25.29 -24.66 -4.02
N GLN A 43 -26.62 -24.55 -4.12
CA GLN A 43 -27.52 -25.66 -4.48
C GLN A 43 -28.37 -25.38 -5.73
N GLY A 44 -28.16 -24.23 -6.39
CA GLY A 44 -28.93 -23.82 -7.56
C GLY A 44 -30.33 -23.30 -7.22
N TYR A 45 -31.06 -22.87 -8.25
CA TYR A 45 -32.44 -22.38 -8.11
C TYR A 45 -33.37 -23.52 -7.69
N THR A 46 -34.03 -23.35 -6.55
CA THR A 46 -35.11 -24.24 -6.13
C THR A 46 -36.44 -23.54 -6.38
N GLN A 47 -37.38 -24.19 -7.05
CA GLN A 47 -38.68 -23.58 -7.29
C GLN A 47 -39.41 -23.32 -5.95
N PRO A 48 -40.07 -22.16 -5.76
CA PRO A 48 -40.76 -21.83 -4.50
C PRO A 48 -41.76 -22.90 -4.03
N HIS A 49 -42.46 -23.55 -4.97
CA HIS A 49 -43.40 -24.63 -4.67
C HIS A 49 -42.71 -25.86 -4.03
N CYS A 50 -41.46 -26.15 -4.42
CA CYS A 50 -40.67 -27.22 -3.80
C CYS A 50 -40.30 -26.87 -2.36
N LEU A 51 -39.95 -25.61 -2.09
CA LEU A 51 -39.64 -25.14 -0.73
C LEU A 51 -40.88 -25.21 0.17
N ALA A 52 -42.05 -24.84 -0.37
CA ALA A 52 -43.33 -24.90 0.35
C ALA A 52 -43.79 -26.33 0.71
N ARG A 53 -43.25 -27.36 0.03
CA ARG A 53 -43.55 -28.76 0.34
C ARG A 53 -42.91 -29.24 1.65
N PHE A 54 -41.85 -28.58 2.12
CA PHE A 54 -41.20 -28.89 3.39
C PHE A 54 -41.89 -28.17 4.55
N ASN A 55 -42.05 -28.87 5.67
CA ASN A 55 -42.64 -28.30 6.89
C ASN A 55 -41.67 -27.36 7.60
N ILE A 56 -40.37 -27.70 7.57
CA ILE A 56 -39.31 -26.92 8.21
C ILE A 56 -38.18 -26.69 7.20
N VAL A 57 -37.87 -25.41 6.97
CA VAL A 57 -36.71 -25.00 6.18
C VAL A 57 -35.73 -24.27 7.09
N ILE A 58 -34.50 -24.75 7.16
CA ILE A 58 -33.41 -24.21 7.98
C ILE A 58 -32.40 -23.55 7.05
N THR A 59 -32.01 -22.31 7.31
CA THR A 59 -30.98 -21.59 6.53
C THR A 59 -30.07 -20.79 7.45
N THR A 60 -28.86 -20.42 7.04
CA THR A 60 -27.97 -19.60 7.90
C THR A 60 -28.06 -18.11 7.60
N TYR A 61 -27.62 -17.27 8.54
CA TYR A 61 -27.48 -15.82 8.32
C TYR A 61 -26.56 -15.46 7.16
N GLU A 62 -25.47 -16.21 6.98
CA GLU A 62 -24.56 -16.02 5.85
C GLU A 62 -25.25 -16.30 4.52
N THR A 63 -26.04 -17.39 4.45
CA THR A 63 -26.86 -17.70 3.28
C THR A 63 -27.86 -16.58 3.02
N LEU A 64 -28.59 -16.09 4.03
CA LEU A 64 -29.52 -14.97 3.87
C LEU A 64 -28.84 -13.68 3.36
N SER A 65 -27.67 -13.34 3.89
CA SER A 65 -26.92 -12.16 3.43
C SER A 65 -26.51 -12.29 1.95
N ARG A 66 -26.19 -13.50 1.49
CA ARG A 66 -25.82 -13.76 0.08
C ARG A 66 -27.04 -13.77 -0.83
N GLU A 67 -28.18 -14.29 -0.33
CA GLU A 67 -29.47 -14.33 -1.04
C GLU A 67 -30.00 -12.95 -1.41
N LEU A 68 -29.71 -11.92 -0.62
CA LEU A 68 -30.10 -10.54 -0.94
C LEU A 68 -29.62 -10.10 -2.33
N ASN A 69 -28.43 -10.54 -2.76
CA ASN A 69 -27.87 -10.20 -4.07
C ASN A 69 -28.69 -10.79 -5.24
N TYR A 70 -29.56 -11.77 -4.96
CA TYR A 70 -30.47 -12.40 -5.92
C TYR A 70 -31.90 -11.85 -5.83
N VAL A 71 -32.20 -10.93 -4.90
CA VAL A 71 -33.50 -10.26 -4.79
C VAL A 71 -33.52 -8.96 -5.59
N ASP A 72 -32.49 -8.12 -5.45
CA ASP A 72 -32.35 -6.85 -6.19
C ASP A 72 -31.66 -7.06 -7.54
N LEU A 73 -32.18 -7.98 -8.33
CA LEU A 73 -31.73 -8.13 -9.71
C LEU A 73 -32.32 -6.98 -10.53
N PRO A 74 -31.50 -6.12 -11.16
CA PRO A 74 -31.98 -4.98 -11.92
C PRO A 74 -32.61 -5.45 -13.23
N HIS A 75 -33.85 -5.91 -13.14
CA HIS A 75 -34.73 -6.17 -14.29
C HIS A 75 -35.93 -5.23 -14.30
N SER A 76 -36.07 -4.34 -13.30
CA SER A 76 -37.11 -3.32 -13.30
C SER A 76 -36.51 -1.93 -13.16
N ASN A 77 -36.99 -1.01 -13.97
CA ASN A 77 -36.65 0.41 -14.00
C ASN A 77 -37.12 1.16 -12.73
N SER A 78 -36.91 0.60 -11.54
CA SER A 78 -37.15 1.30 -10.27
C SER A 78 -36.03 2.32 -10.03
N GLN A 79 -36.40 3.56 -9.67
CA GLN A 79 -35.52 4.72 -9.50
C GLN A 79 -34.36 4.55 -8.49
N ALA A 80 -34.35 3.46 -7.70
CA ALA A 80 -33.39 3.22 -6.62
C ALA A 80 -32.20 2.29 -6.99
N GLY A 81 -32.15 1.73 -8.20
CA GLY A 81 -31.10 0.79 -8.63
C GLY A 81 -29.94 1.43 -9.41
N ARG A 82 -28.73 0.85 -9.30
CA ARG A 82 -27.59 1.22 -10.18
C ARG A 82 -27.90 0.81 -11.62
N ARG A 83 -28.02 1.80 -12.51
CA ARG A 83 -28.18 1.58 -13.96
C ARG A 83 -26.91 0.98 -14.55
N PHE A 84 -27.00 -0.23 -15.10
CA PHE A 84 -25.93 -0.80 -15.91
C PHE A 84 -25.94 -0.16 -17.32
N ARG A 85 -24.75 0.06 -17.89
CA ARG A 85 -24.56 0.69 -19.22
C ARG A 85 -25.10 -0.16 -20.38
N HIS A 86 -25.29 -1.47 -20.15
CA HIS A 86 -25.88 -2.42 -21.10
C HIS A 86 -26.86 -3.36 -20.37
N PRO A 87 -27.97 -3.79 -21.02
CA PRO A 87 -28.84 -4.83 -20.49
C PRO A 87 -28.12 -6.17 -20.46
N LYS A 88 -28.22 -6.92 -19.35
CA LYS A 88 -27.66 -8.28 -19.26
C LYS A 88 -28.39 -9.20 -20.26
N ARG A 89 -27.62 -9.94 -21.07
CA ARG A 89 -28.11 -10.89 -22.10
C ARG A 89 -28.83 -12.13 -21.55
N PHE A 90 -28.75 -12.38 -20.24
CA PHE A 90 -29.36 -13.53 -19.57
C PHE A 90 -30.11 -13.09 -18.31
N MET A 91 -31.29 -13.67 -18.10
CA MET A 91 -32.13 -13.43 -16.92
C MET A 91 -31.41 -13.96 -15.68
N ALA A 92 -31.04 -13.06 -14.77
CA ALA A 92 -30.43 -13.50 -13.53
C ALA A 92 -31.49 -14.21 -12.65
N THR A 93 -31.09 -15.30 -12.03
CA THR A 93 -31.96 -16.17 -11.23
C THR A 93 -32.41 -15.47 -9.93
N PRO A 94 -33.71 -15.22 -9.72
CA PRO A 94 -34.19 -14.57 -8.51
C PRO A 94 -34.08 -15.49 -7.29
N SER A 95 -33.98 -14.90 -6.09
CA SER A 95 -34.05 -15.67 -4.84
C SER A 95 -35.46 -16.25 -4.66
N PRO A 96 -35.60 -17.55 -4.34
CA PRO A 96 -36.91 -18.17 -4.14
C PRO A 96 -37.51 -17.90 -2.74
N LEU A 97 -36.72 -17.39 -1.78
CA LEU A 97 -37.16 -17.22 -0.39
C LEU A 97 -38.25 -16.16 -0.19
N PRO A 98 -38.19 -14.96 -0.84
CA PRO A 98 -39.26 -13.97 -0.73
C PRO A 98 -40.54 -14.37 -1.48
N CYS A 99 -40.45 -15.33 -2.40
CA CYS A 99 -41.59 -15.81 -3.19
C CYS A 99 -42.46 -16.85 -2.44
N VAL A 100 -42.08 -17.21 -1.23
CA VAL A 100 -42.83 -18.12 -0.35
C VAL A 100 -43.40 -17.32 0.81
N GLU A 101 -44.70 -17.44 1.05
CA GLU A 101 -45.32 -16.92 2.27
C GLU A 101 -45.12 -17.93 3.41
N TRP A 102 -44.32 -17.54 4.40
CA TRP A 102 -43.95 -18.41 5.51
C TRP A 102 -44.98 -18.35 6.63
N TRP A 103 -45.42 -19.52 7.10
CA TRP A 103 -46.27 -19.55 8.30
C TRP A 103 -45.57 -18.97 9.55
N ARG A 104 -44.27 -19.28 9.70
CA ARG A 104 -43.45 -18.78 10.80
C ARG A 104 -42.01 -18.56 10.34
N VAL A 105 -41.42 -17.43 10.74
CA VAL A 105 -39.98 -17.17 10.64
C VAL A 105 -39.41 -17.01 12.04
N CYS A 106 -38.45 -17.85 12.40
CA CYS A 106 -37.74 -17.81 13.67
C CYS A 106 -36.29 -17.38 13.43
N LEU A 107 -35.87 -16.29 14.06
CA LEU A 107 -34.48 -15.84 14.12
C LEU A 107 -33.90 -16.25 15.46
N ASP A 108 -32.88 -17.11 15.42
CA ASP A 108 -32.13 -17.52 16.60
C ASP A 108 -30.86 -16.66 16.73
N GLU A 109 -30.53 -16.24 17.96
CA GLU A 109 -29.57 -15.16 18.23
C GLU A 109 -29.86 -13.88 17.42
N ALA A 110 -31.11 -13.40 17.57
CA ALA A 110 -31.65 -12.25 16.83
C ALA A 110 -30.81 -10.96 16.92
N GLN A 111 -29.88 -10.85 17.88
CA GLN A 111 -28.89 -9.78 17.94
C GLN A 111 -28.05 -9.62 16.67
N MET A 112 -27.92 -10.69 15.86
CA MET A 112 -27.21 -10.67 14.59
C MET A 112 -27.90 -9.82 13.50
N VAL A 113 -29.16 -9.42 13.73
CA VAL A 113 -30.05 -8.75 12.77
C VAL A 113 -30.40 -7.31 13.23
N GLU A 114 -29.76 -6.82 14.28
CA GLU A 114 -30.10 -5.53 14.94
C GLU A 114 -29.92 -4.30 14.05
N CYS A 115 -28.99 -4.35 13.09
CA CYS A 115 -28.66 -3.20 12.26
C CYS A 115 -29.39 -3.24 10.92
N THR A 116 -30.31 -2.30 10.69
CA THR A 116 -31.09 -2.16 9.44
C THR A 116 -30.21 -2.00 8.19
N THR A 117 -28.94 -1.59 8.34
CA THR A 117 -27.98 -1.47 7.22
C THR A 117 -27.26 -2.78 6.88
N ASN A 118 -27.41 -3.83 7.70
CA ASN A 118 -26.84 -5.13 7.42
C ASN A 118 -27.70 -5.84 6.35
N LYS A 119 -27.05 -6.36 5.30
CA LYS A 119 -27.71 -7.13 4.22
C LYS A 119 -28.60 -8.26 4.76
N THR A 120 -28.19 -8.85 5.88
CA THR A 120 -28.93 -9.90 6.56
C THR A 120 -30.28 -9.41 7.11
N ALA A 121 -30.31 -8.22 7.72
CA ALA A 121 -31.52 -7.60 8.25
C ALA A 121 -32.48 -7.17 7.15
N GLU A 122 -31.93 -6.61 6.08
CA GLU A 122 -32.71 -6.25 4.89
C GLU A 122 -33.38 -7.50 4.27
N MET A 123 -32.63 -8.60 4.09
CA MET A 123 -33.20 -9.84 3.58
C MET A 123 -34.28 -10.40 4.51
N ALA A 124 -34.04 -10.42 5.82
CA ALA A 124 -35.00 -10.92 6.80
C ALA A 124 -36.32 -10.14 6.80
N LEU A 125 -36.27 -8.82 6.57
CA LEU A 125 -37.46 -7.97 6.44
C LEU A 125 -38.27 -8.27 5.17
N ARG A 126 -37.62 -8.67 4.08
CA ARG A 126 -38.27 -9.01 2.80
C ARG A 126 -38.97 -10.36 2.78
N LEU A 127 -38.75 -11.21 3.79
CA LEU A 127 -39.46 -12.49 3.90
C LEU A 127 -40.93 -12.23 4.28
N ALA A 128 -41.87 -12.70 3.47
CA ALA A 128 -43.28 -12.68 3.82
C ALA A 128 -43.57 -13.72 4.90
N ALA A 129 -44.14 -13.33 6.03
CA ALA A 129 -44.40 -14.25 7.13
C ALA A 129 -45.62 -13.85 7.98
N VAL A 130 -46.43 -14.83 8.38
CA VAL A 130 -47.58 -14.64 9.27
C VAL A 130 -47.13 -14.47 10.73
N ASN A 131 -46.23 -15.34 11.20
CA ASN A 131 -45.70 -15.32 12.56
C ASN A 131 -44.19 -15.05 12.55
N ARG A 132 -43.71 -14.14 13.41
CA ARG A 132 -42.30 -13.76 13.48
C ARG A 132 -41.78 -13.84 14.89
N TRP A 133 -40.76 -14.67 15.11
CA TRP A 133 -40.17 -14.89 16.44
C TRP A 133 -38.69 -14.50 16.42
N CYS A 134 -38.28 -13.77 17.46
CA CYS A 134 -36.89 -13.47 17.76
C CYS A 134 -36.50 -14.20 19.04
N VAL A 135 -35.50 -15.07 18.97
CA VAL A 135 -34.92 -15.78 20.11
C VAL A 135 -33.50 -15.24 20.29
N THR A 136 -33.18 -14.77 21.50
CA THR A 136 -31.87 -14.20 21.81
C THR A 136 -31.62 -14.24 23.32
N GLY A 137 -30.40 -14.58 23.72
CA GLY A 137 -29.96 -14.46 25.11
C GLY A 137 -29.66 -13.00 25.53
N THR A 138 -29.28 -12.16 24.56
CA THR A 138 -28.82 -10.78 24.77
C THR A 138 -29.46 -9.83 23.74
N PRO A 139 -30.68 -9.32 23.98
CA PRO A 139 -31.41 -8.47 23.03
C PRO A 139 -30.83 -7.04 22.89
N VAL A 140 -29.83 -6.67 23.68
CA VAL A 140 -29.16 -5.36 23.67
C VAL A 140 -27.66 -5.59 23.87
N GLN A 141 -26.83 -5.17 22.91
CA GLN A 141 -25.37 -5.33 23.00
C GLN A 141 -24.66 -4.02 23.35
N LYS A 142 -24.91 -2.95 22.59
CA LYS A 142 -24.20 -1.67 22.74
C LYS A 142 -25.14 -0.56 23.18
N THR A 143 -26.33 -0.48 22.60
CA THR A 143 -27.27 0.62 22.87
C THR A 143 -28.72 0.16 22.79
N VAL A 144 -29.59 0.77 23.61
CA VAL A 144 -31.03 0.51 23.62
C VAL A 144 -31.69 0.77 22.25
N ASN A 145 -31.05 1.54 21.38
CA ASN A 145 -31.52 1.79 20.02
C ASN A 145 -31.54 0.51 19.14
N GLU A 146 -30.76 -0.51 19.49
CA GLU A 146 -30.71 -1.80 18.75
C GLU A 146 -32.05 -2.55 18.80
N LEU A 147 -32.86 -2.32 19.85
CA LEU A 147 -34.22 -2.88 19.97
C LEU A 147 -35.15 -2.44 18.82
N GLN A 148 -34.85 -1.32 18.17
CA GLN A 148 -35.65 -0.82 17.04
C GLN A 148 -35.63 -1.82 15.87
N GLY A 149 -34.46 -2.41 15.56
CA GLY A 149 -34.33 -3.39 14.49
C GLY A 149 -35.17 -4.64 14.75
N LEU A 150 -35.20 -5.10 16.01
CA LEU A 150 -36.01 -6.24 16.44
C LEU A 150 -37.51 -5.94 16.33
N LEU A 151 -37.97 -4.78 16.81
CA LEU A 151 -39.38 -4.37 16.70
C LEU A 151 -39.82 -4.16 15.24
N MET A 152 -38.91 -3.68 14.38
CA MET A 152 -39.15 -3.58 12.94
C MET A 152 -39.32 -4.97 12.32
N PHE A 153 -38.46 -5.93 12.67
CA PHE A 153 -38.61 -7.30 12.18
C PHE A 153 -39.90 -7.96 12.66
N LEU A 154 -40.26 -7.80 13.94
CA LEU A 154 -41.50 -8.32 14.51
C LEU A 154 -42.76 -7.64 13.94
N GLY A 155 -42.63 -6.49 13.29
CA GLY A 155 -43.76 -5.75 12.71
C GLY A 155 -44.65 -5.05 13.75
N VAL A 156 -44.09 -4.63 14.89
CA VAL A 156 -44.87 -4.01 15.97
C VAL A 156 -45.26 -2.58 15.62
N ASP A 157 -46.52 -2.35 15.25
CA ASP A 157 -47.05 -1.00 15.01
C ASP A 157 -47.25 -0.22 16.33
N PRO A 158 -46.96 1.09 16.39
CA PRO A 158 -46.32 1.94 15.37
C PRO A 158 -44.79 1.96 15.45
N TYR A 159 -44.20 1.18 16.36
CA TYR A 159 -42.77 1.25 16.73
C TYR A 159 -41.82 0.64 15.70
N CYS A 160 -42.34 -0.13 14.75
CA CYS A 160 -41.60 -0.61 13.57
C CYS A 160 -41.09 0.56 12.70
N VAL A 161 -41.73 1.73 12.79
CA VAL A 161 -41.31 2.96 12.10
C VAL A 161 -40.29 3.72 12.95
N PRO A 162 -39.06 4.00 12.44
CA PRO A 162 -38.00 4.66 13.21
C PRO A 162 -38.40 6.01 13.82
N ARG A 163 -39.27 6.77 13.14
CA ARG A 163 -39.76 8.07 13.61
C ARG A 163 -40.57 7.94 14.91
N TRP A 164 -41.46 6.96 14.99
CA TRP A 164 -42.30 6.73 16.16
C TRP A 164 -41.51 6.09 17.31
N TRP A 165 -40.59 5.16 17.00
CA TRP A 165 -39.61 4.66 17.96
C TRP A 165 -38.82 5.81 18.61
N GLY A 166 -38.25 6.68 17.78
CA GLY A 166 -37.43 7.81 18.22
C GLY A 166 -38.20 8.76 19.15
N ARG A 167 -39.41 9.15 18.74
CA ARG A 167 -40.21 10.16 19.46
C ARG A 167 -40.88 9.60 20.72
N CYS A 168 -41.42 8.38 20.66
CA CYS A 168 -42.28 7.84 21.71
C CYS A 168 -41.53 6.96 22.72
N LEU A 169 -40.41 6.33 22.32
CA LEU A 169 -39.69 5.36 23.17
C LEU A 169 -38.26 5.82 23.46
N TYR A 170 -37.44 6.01 22.42
CA TYR A 170 -36.00 6.27 22.60
C TYR A 170 -35.68 7.65 23.22
N THR A 171 -36.24 8.73 22.68
CA THR A 171 -35.98 10.09 23.22
C THR A 171 -36.49 10.25 24.65
N PRO A 172 -37.70 9.78 25.03
CA PRO A 172 -38.15 9.79 26.42
C PRO A 172 -37.26 8.95 27.34
N TYR A 173 -36.80 7.79 26.88
CA TYR A 173 -35.89 6.93 27.63
C TYR A 173 -34.55 7.62 27.93
N CYS A 174 -33.94 8.27 26.92
CA CYS A 174 -32.70 9.05 27.09
C CYS A 174 -32.89 10.25 28.04
N ARG A 175 -34.12 10.77 28.16
CA ARG A 175 -34.49 11.83 29.11
C ARG A 175 -34.88 11.31 30.50
N GLY A 176 -34.77 10.00 30.74
CA GLY A 176 -35.03 9.36 32.04
C GLY A 176 -36.43 8.78 32.23
N VAL A 177 -37.35 8.95 31.27
CA VAL A 177 -38.72 8.44 31.34
C VAL A 177 -38.78 7.02 30.77
N LYS A 178 -38.66 6.00 31.64
CA LYS A 178 -38.52 4.59 31.25
C LYS A 178 -39.84 3.83 31.04
N ALA A 179 -40.93 4.32 31.64
CA ALA A 179 -42.22 3.60 31.67
C ALA A 179 -42.80 3.22 30.29
N PRO A 180 -42.75 4.08 29.25
CA PRO A 180 -43.27 3.73 27.92
C PRO A 180 -42.53 2.55 27.29
N LEU A 181 -41.20 2.54 27.37
CA LEU A 181 -40.38 1.47 26.83
C LEU A 181 -40.61 0.15 27.57
N HIS A 182 -40.65 0.19 28.91
CA HIS A 182 -40.86 -1.02 29.71
C HIS A 182 -42.24 -1.65 29.45
N THR A 183 -43.29 -0.83 29.31
CA THR A 183 -44.65 -1.32 29.04
C THR A 183 -44.74 -1.98 27.67
N THR A 184 -44.13 -1.37 26.65
CA THR A 184 -44.09 -1.95 25.31
C THR A 184 -43.31 -3.26 25.29
N LEU A 185 -42.13 -3.31 25.93
CA LEU A 185 -41.35 -4.54 26.02
C LEU A 185 -42.09 -5.64 26.78
N ALA A 186 -42.75 -5.33 27.90
CA ALA A 186 -43.51 -6.31 28.67
C ALA A 186 -44.64 -6.99 27.88
N ARG A 187 -45.21 -6.32 26.87
CA ARG A 187 -46.24 -6.89 25.99
C ARG A 187 -45.69 -7.81 24.89
N HIS A 188 -44.46 -7.58 24.45
CA HIS A 188 -43.91 -8.21 23.24
C HIS A 188 -42.68 -9.09 23.51
N MET A 189 -42.10 -9.02 24.70
CA MET A 189 -40.89 -9.72 25.09
C MET A 189 -41.15 -10.59 26.31
N TRP A 190 -40.77 -11.86 26.20
CA TRP A 190 -40.69 -12.78 27.32
C TRP A 190 -39.22 -13.02 27.69
N ARG A 191 -38.84 -12.81 28.95
CA ARG A 191 -37.47 -13.02 29.43
C ARG A 191 -37.47 -13.79 30.75
N ASN A 192 -36.85 -14.96 30.75
CA ASN A 192 -36.53 -15.69 31.98
C ASN A 192 -35.07 -15.37 32.35
N SER A 193 -34.82 -14.94 33.58
CA SER A 193 -33.45 -14.71 34.06
C SER A 193 -32.86 -16.01 34.61
N LYS A 194 -31.52 -16.10 34.65
CA LYS A 194 -30.85 -17.27 35.25
C LYS A 194 -31.34 -17.51 36.68
N LYS A 195 -31.62 -16.46 37.46
CA LYS A 195 -32.14 -16.55 38.83
C LYS A 195 -33.50 -17.26 38.91
N ASP A 196 -34.34 -17.13 37.89
CA ASP A 196 -35.69 -17.71 37.86
C ASP A 196 -35.67 -19.21 37.54
N VAL A 197 -34.60 -19.68 36.91
CA VAL A 197 -34.48 -21.07 36.38
C VAL A 197 -33.31 -21.83 37.04
N ILE A 198 -32.50 -21.19 37.88
CA ILE A 198 -31.30 -21.79 38.50
C ILE A 198 -31.62 -22.99 39.39
N THR A 199 -32.83 -23.06 39.94
CA THR A 199 -33.29 -24.19 40.76
C THR A 199 -33.73 -25.39 39.91
N GLN A 200 -34.03 -25.17 38.63
CA GLN A 200 -34.46 -26.20 37.67
C GLN A 200 -33.28 -26.76 36.87
N ILE A 201 -32.14 -26.05 36.88
CA ILE A 201 -30.94 -26.40 36.13
C ILE A 201 -29.79 -26.54 37.12
N ASN A 202 -29.27 -27.76 37.31
CA ASN A 202 -28.11 -28.06 38.16
C ASN A 202 -26.80 -27.49 37.57
N ILE A 203 -26.69 -26.16 37.40
CA ILE A 203 -25.49 -25.49 36.90
C ILE A 203 -24.52 -25.30 38.08
N PRO A 204 -23.25 -25.72 37.97
CA PRO A 204 -22.26 -25.47 39.01
C PRO A 204 -22.01 -23.96 39.20
N GLN A 205 -21.56 -23.57 40.39
CA GLN A 205 -21.19 -22.19 40.68
C GLN A 205 -20.01 -21.75 39.81
N GLN A 206 -20.10 -20.55 39.24
CA GLN A 206 -19.02 -19.96 38.45
C GLN A 206 -17.87 -19.55 39.36
N THR A 207 -16.65 -19.97 39.03
CA THR A 207 -15.41 -19.51 39.64
C THR A 207 -14.67 -18.59 38.67
N GLU A 208 -13.97 -17.59 39.19
CA GLU A 208 -13.12 -16.68 38.42
C GLU A 208 -11.68 -16.82 38.95
N GLU A 209 -10.77 -17.25 38.08
CA GLU A 209 -9.35 -17.39 38.40
C GLU A 209 -8.56 -16.38 37.56
N VAL A 210 -7.82 -15.49 38.24
CA VAL A 210 -7.01 -14.44 37.60
C VAL A 210 -5.55 -14.86 37.62
N HIS A 211 -4.97 -15.05 36.43
CA HIS A 211 -3.55 -15.36 36.26
C HIS A 211 -2.77 -14.10 35.86
N TRP A 212 -1.84 -13.69 36.71
CA TRP A 212 -0.90 -12.60 36.40
C TRP A 212 0.27 -13.13 35.58
N LEU A 213 0.48 -12.53 34.41
CA LEU A 213 1.59 -12.87 33.51
C LEU A 213 2.70 -11.83 33.66
N ALA A 214 3.95 -12.29 33.60
CA ALA A 214 5.13 -11.43 33.55
C ALA A 214 5.66 -11.37 32.11
N PHE A 215 6.13 -10.20 31.69
CA PHE A 215 6.81 -10.06 30.41
C PHE A 215 8.15 -10.78 30.42
N THR A 216 8.51 -11.35 29.28
CA THR A 216 9.90 -11.72 29.00
C THR A 216 10.77 -10.46 28.92
N ARG A 217 12.09 -10.59 29.04
CA ARG A 217 13.02 -9.45 28.94
C ARG A 217 12.90 -8.68 27.62
N VAL A 218 12.64 -9.40 26.52
CA VAL A 218 12.46 -8.82 25.19
C VAL A 218 11.17 -8.01 25.12
N GLU A 219 10.07 -8.58 25.61
CA GLU A 219 8.77 -7.89 25.69
C GLU A 219 8.80 -6.70 26.63
N GLU A 220 9.48 -6.82 27.78
CA GLU A 220 9.66 -5.75 28.75
C GLU A 220 10.40 -4.57 28.14
N HIS A 221 11.53 -4.82 27.47
CA HIS A 221 12.30 -3.78 26.77
C HIS A 221 11.47 -3.10 25.68
N PHE A 222 10.79 -3.88 24.84
CA PHE A 222 9.89 -3.35 23.80
C PHE A 222 8.77 -2.50 24.41
N TYR A 223 8.13 -2.99 25.48
CA TYR A 223 7.03 -2.32 26.15
C TYR A 223 7.48 -1.00 26.80
N GLN A 224 8.62 -0.98 27.47
CA GLN A 224 9.19 0.22 28.10
C GLN A 224 9.54 1.29 27.05
N GLY A 225 10.16 0.90 25.93
CA GLY A 225 10.43 1.81 24.82
C GLY A 225 9.15 2.41 24.23
N LEU A 226 8.13 1.57 24.01
CA LEU A 226 6.83 2.02 23.55
C LEU A 226 6.12 2.92 24.57
N LEU A 227 6.27 2.64 25.87
CA LEU A 227 5.71 3.45 26.95
C LEU A 227 6.31 4.85 26.97
N ALA A 228 7.65 4.96 26.85
CA ALA A 228 8.31 6.25 26.75
C ALA A 228 7.79 7.05 25.54
N GLN A 229 7.72 6.43 24.36
CA GLN A 229 7.17 7.09 23.17
C GLN A 229 5.69 7.50 23.36
N CYS A 230 4.85 6.61 23.88
CA CYS A 230 3.43 6.88 24.11
C CYS A 230 3.21 7.97 25.16
N SER A 231 4.07 8.07 26.18
CA SER A 231 4.01 9.14 27.18
C SER A 231 4.33 10.50 26.56
N PHE A 232 5.37 10.56 25.72
CA PHE A 232 5.74 11.77 24.99
C PHE A 232 4.62 12.21 24.04
N ASP A 233 4.11 11.29 23.22
CA ASP A 233 3.00 11.54 22.30
C ASP A 233 1.75 12.04 23.06
N THR A 234 1.43 11.41 24.19
CA THR A 234 0.29 11.80 25.03
C THR A 234 0.48 13.21 25.61
N GLN A 235 1.65 13.51 26.18
CA GLN A 235 1.96 14.85 26.70
C GLN A 235 1.86 15.91 25.60
N HIS A 236 2.42 15.64 24.42
CA HIS A 236 2.33 16.57 23.30
C HIS A 236 0.87 16.79 22.84
N ARG A 237 0.03 15.75 22.86
CA ARG A 237 -1.41 15.87 22.54
C ARG A 237 -2.15 16.67 23.61
N LEU A 238 -1.85 16.44 24.89
CA LEU A 238 -2.46 17.15 26.01
C LEU A 238 -2.07 18.62 26.05
N ASN A 239 -0.82 18.98 25.71
CA ASN A 239 -0.37 20.37 25.64
C ASN A 239 -1.10 21.19 24.56
N ARG A 240 -1.67 20.52 23.55
CA ARG A 240 -2.52 21.18 22.54
C ARG A 240 -3.97 21.35 23.00
N PHE A 241 -4.37 20.71 24.10
CA PHE A 241 -5.70 20.86 24.67
C PHE A 241 -5.77 22.08 25.58
N PRO A 242 -6.72 23.00 25.35
CA PRO A 242 -6.75 24.30 26.02
C PRO A 242 -7.14 24.25 27.50
N ASP A 243 -7.84 23.20 27.96
CA ASP A 243 -8.28 23.06 29.36
C ASP A 243 -7.95 21.67 29.95
N PRO A 244 -7.02 21.58 30.92
CA PRO A 244 -6.68 20.34 31.63
C PRO A 244 -7.78 19.82 32.58
N HIS A 245 -8.79 20.64 32.93
CA HIS A 245 -9.81 20.29 33.92
C HIS A 245 -11.10 19.73 33.31
N THR A 246 -11.21 19.69 31.99
CA THR A 246 -12.35 19.10 31.29
C THR A 246 -12.43 17.58 31.54
N LYS A 247 -13.60 17.09 31.97
CA LYS A 247 -13.81 15.65 32.21
C LYS A 247 -13.78 14.89 30.87
N LEU A 248 -13.17 13.71 30.84
CA LEU A 248 -13.15 12.87 29.62
C LEU A 248 -14.57 12.54 29.10
N SER A 249 -15.56 12.45 29.99
CA SER A 249 -16.95 12.15 29.65
C SER A 249 -17.65 13.25 28.84
N THR A 250 -17.13 14.47 28.85
CA THR A 250 -17.70 15.61 28.11
C THR A 250 -17.07 15.81 26.74
N LEU A 251 -16.00 15.06 26.43
CA LEU A 251 -15.32 15.13 25.14
C LEU A 251 -16.10 14.37 24.05
N ASP A 252 -15.98 14.85 22.82
CA ASP A 252 -16.51 14.12 21.67
C ASP A 252 -15.74 12.82 21.43
N ARG A 253 -16.40 11.85 20.78
CA ARG A 253 -15.83 10.52 20.56
C ARG A 253 -14.55 10.52 19.73
N ASN A 254 -14.41 11.45 18.79
CA ASN A 254 -13.25 11.47 17.90
C ASN A 254 -12.02 11.98 18.66
N THR A 255 -12.18 13.07 19.41
CA THR A 255 -11.15 13.57 20.33
C THR A 255 -10.76 12.55 21.38
N LEU A 256 -11.73 11.90 22.01
CA LEU A 256 -11.45 10.85 23.01
C LEU A 256 -10.65 9.70 22.39
N THR A 257 -11.04 9.26 21.18
CA THR A 257 -10.31 8.21 20.45
C THR A 257 -8.90 8.65 20.09
N TYR A 258 -8.71 9.91 19.68
CA TYR A 258 -7.41 10.47 19.39
C TYR A 258 -6.51 10.55 20.64
N LEU A 259 -7.05 10.97 21.78
CA LEU A 259 -6.30 11.06 23.05
C LEU A 259 -5.95 9.68 23.62
N LEU A 260 -6.87 8.71 23.53
CA LEU A 260 -6.67 7.36 24.07
C LEU A 260 -5.92 6.41 23.12
N GLN A 261 -5.63 6.83 21.88
CA GLN A 261 -4.91 6.02 20.91
C GLN A 261 -3.58 5.45 21.44
N PRO A 262 -2.73 6.20 22.19
CA PRO A 262 -1.49 5.64 22.75
C PRO A 262 -1.74 4.51 23.76
N LEU A 263 -2.80 4.59 24.57
CA LEU A 263 -3.19 3.50 25.49
C LEU A 263 -3.62 2.24 24.74
N LEU A 264 -4.30 2.39 23.60
CA LEU A 264 -4.62 1.25 22.75
C LEU A 264 -3.35 0.56 22.24
N LYS A 265 -2.32 1.32 21.84
CA LYS A 265 -1.02 0.75 21.42
C LYS A 265 -0.37 -0.05 22.55
N LEU A 266 -0.36 0.47 23.78
CA LEU A 266 0.19 -0.25 24.93
C LEU A 266 -0.56 -1.56 25.21
N ARG A 267 -1.90 -1.54 25.13
CA ARG A 267 -2.72 -2.76 25.28
C ARG A 267 -2.47 -3.77 24.16
N GLN A 268 -2.22 -3.30 22.95
CA GLN A 268 -1.84 -4.17 21.82
C GLN A 268 -0.47 -4.80 22.05
N ALA A 269 0.49 -4.04 22.58
CA ALA A 269 1.82 -4.56 22.92
C ALA A 269 1.77 -5.64 24.01
N CYS A 270 0.86 -5.53 24.98
CA CYS A 270 0.61 -6.58 25.98
C CYS A 270 0.15 -7.91 25.36
N ASN A 271 -0.53 -7.87 24.21
CA ASN A 271 -0.99 -9.07 23.53
C ASN A 271 0.12 -9.67 22.66
N HIS A 272 0.67 -8.85 21.74
CA HIS A 272 1.78 -9.25 20.89
C HIS A 272 2.40 -8.00 20.22
N PRO A 273 3.73 -7.87 20.16
CA PRO A 273 4.42 -6.74 19.52
C PRO A 273 4.02 -6.44 18.06
N GLN A 274 3.62 -7.45 17.27
CA GLN A 274 3.19 -7.28 15.86
C GLN A 274 1.82 -6.61 15.72
N VAL A 275 0.98 -6.60 16.77
CA VAL A 275 -0.36 -6.01 16.72
C VAL A 275 -0.29 -4.48 16.76
N VAL A 276 0.81 -3.92 17.26
CA VAL A 276 1.08 -2.48 17.27
C VAL A 276 1.33 -2.01 15.84
N ARG A 277 0.26 -1.57 15.16
CA ARG A 277 0.29 -1.21 13.74
C ARG A 277 1.26 -0.06 13.45
N GLY A 278 2.18 -0.30 12.50
CA GLY A 278 2.74 0.75 11.64
C GLY A 278 3.99 1.48 12.13
N GLN A 279 4.72 0.99 13.14
CA GLN A 279 5.96 1.65 13.58
C GLN A 279 7.16 0.73 13.84
N PHE A 280 6.94 -0.55 14.16
CA PHE A 280 8.04 -1.43 14.58
C PHE A 280 8.19 -2.68 13.73
N LEU A 281 7.09 -3.26 13.22
CA LEU A 281 7.13 -4.46 12.41
C LEU A 281 6.06 -4.39 11.31
N PRO A 282 6.38 -4.78 10.06
CA PRO A 282 5.38 -5.03 9.04
C PRO A 282 4.40 -6.10 9.54
N LEU A 283 3.12 -5.96 9.19
CA LEU A 283 2.14 -7.01 9.46
C LEU A 283 2.43 -8.19 8.52
N ALA A 284 3.38 -9.05 8.89
CA ALA A 284 3.64 -10.28 8.16
C ALA A 284 2.40 -11.18 8.25
N ARG A 285 2.11 -11.94 7.19
CA ARG A 285 1.01 -12.93 7.20
C ARG A 285 1.19 -14.03 8.26
N LYS A 286 2.38 -14.17 8.82
CA LYS A 286 2.75 -15.16 9.84
C LYS A 286 3.14 -14.47 11.14
N THR A 287 2.69 -15.02 12.26
CA THR A 287 3.11 -14.60 13.61
C THR A 287 4.60 -14.85 13.79
N MET A 288 5.32 -13.85 14.28
CA MET A 288 6.75 -13.93 14.54
C MET A 288 7.03 -14.68 15.84
N THR A 289 8.16 -15.41 15.89
CA THR A 289 8.67 -15.97 17.14
C THR A 289 9.40 -14.90 17.95
N MET A 290 9.65 -15.20 19.23
CA MET A 290 10.37 -14.28 20.12
C MET A 290 11.83 -14.06 19.69
N GLU A 291 12.46 -15.07 19.08
CA GLU A 291 13.81 -14.96 18.49
C GLU A 291 13.82 -14.00 17.30
N MET A 292 12.87 -14.16 16.37
CA MET A 292 12.75 -13.23 15.23
C MET A 292 12.46 -11.80 15.67
N LEU A 293 11.72 -11.63 16.77
CA LEU A 293 11.48 -10.31 17.36
C LEU A 293 12.79 -9.72 17.89
N LEU A 294 13.58 -10.50 18.63
CA LEU A 294 14.87 -10.06 19.15
C LEU A 294 15.80 -9.65 18.01
N ASP A 295 15.92 -10.46 16.96
CA ASP A 295 16.76 -10.15 15.79
C ASP A 295 16.33 -8.82 15.13
N ASN A 296 15.03 -8.60 14.99
CA ASN A 296 14.53 -7.35 14.42
C ASN A 296 14.79 -6.15 15.32
N LEU A 297 14.69 -6.30 16.64
CA LEU A 297 15.02 -5.24 17.59
C LEU A 297 16.52 -4.94 17.55
N THR A 298 17.37 -5.96 17.54
CA THR A 298 18.83 -5.80 17.42
C THR A 298 19.23 -5.12 16.12
N ASN A 299 18.64 -5.53 14.99
CA ASN A 299 18.90 -4.88 13.70
C ASN A 299 18.45 -3.42 13.70
N LYS A 300 17.31 -3.11 14.31
CA LYS A 300 16.84 -1.72 14.44
C LYS A 300 17.79 -0.89 15.31
N THR A 301 18.17 -1.40 16.48
CA THR A 301 19.13 -0.72 17.37
C THR A 301 20.48 -0.52 16.68
N LYS A 302 20.93 -1.49 15.88
CA LYS A 302 22.13 -1.35 15.06
C LYS A 302 22.01 -0.19 14.07
N VAL A 303 20.91 -0.10 13.33
CA VAL A 303 20.67 1.01 12.38
C VAL A 303 20.60 2.37 13.10
N GLU A 304 19.94 2.43 14.26
CA GLU A 304 19.88 3.65 15.08
C GLU A 304 21.27 4.07 15.58
N ALA A 305 22.10 3.10 15.99
CA ALA A 305 23.49 3.35 16.38
C ALA A 305 24.36 3.81 15.20
N GLU A 306 24.22 3.19 14.02
CA GLU A 306 24.88 3.60 12.78
C GLU A 306 24.52 5.04 12.39
N GLU A 307 23.26 5.43 12.54
CA GLU A 307 22.79 6.78 12.23
C GLU A 307 23.30 7.82 13.24
N ALA A 308 23.28 7.48 14.54
CA ALA A 308 23.84 8.33 15.58
C ALA A 308 25.35 8.53 15.41
N HIS A 309 26.09 7.47 15.08
CA HIS A 309 27.53 7.54 14.84
C HIS A 309 27.85 8.35 13.58
N ARG A 310 27.08 8.18 12.49
CA ARG A 310 27.19 9.00 11.27
C ARG A 310 27.00 10.50 11.56
N ALA A 311 26.08 10.84 12.45
CA ALA A 311 25.83 12.23 12.86
C ALA A 311 26.98 12.78 13.73
N LEU A 312 27.53 11.98 14.64
CA LEU A 312 28.69 12.34 15.45
C LEU A 312 29.90 12.64 14.55
N ILE A 313 30.25 11.71 13.66
CA ILE A 313 31.36 11.87 12.73
C ILE A 313 31.17 13.09 11.81
N ALA A 314 29.98 13.29 11.25
CA ALA A 314 29.68 14.47 10.44
C ALA A 314 29.93 15.76 11.21
N SER A 315 29.51 15.81 12.48
CA SER A 315 29.69 16.97 13.34
C SER A 315 31.16 17.22 13.66
N THR A 316 31.92 16.17 13.97
CA THR A 316 33.37 16.26 14.23
C THR A 316 34.15 16.73 13.00
N ASN A 317 33.84 16.20 11.82
CA ASN A 317 34.44 16.66 10.55
C ASN A 317 34.07 18.11 10.23
N GLY A 318 32.82 18.51 10.50
CA GLY A 318 32.38 19.90 10.37
C GLY A 318 33.13 20.85 11.32
N LEU A 319 33.35 20.45 12.57
CA LEU A 319 34.15 21.21 13.54
C LEU A 319 35.61 21.32 13.10
N ALA A 320 36.21 20.23 12.61
CA ALA A 320 37.57 20.24 12.07
C ALA A 320 37.70 21.24 10.90
N ALA A 321 36.72 21.28 9.99
CA ALA A 321 36.69 22.26 8.92
C ALA A 321 36.55 23.71 9.43
N ILE A 322 35.81 23.96 10.52
CA ILE A 322 35.72 25.30 11.14
C ILE A 322 37.07 25.71 11.74
N HIS A 323 37.78 24.80 12.41
CA HIS A 323 39.12 25.07 12.93
C HIS A 323 40.12 25.41 11.81
N VAL A 324 40.04 24.71 10.67
CA VAL A 324 40.79 25.05 9.46
C VAL A 324 40.49 26.48 8.99
N ILE A 325 39.22 26.89 8.93
CA ILE A 325 38.83 28.27 8.56
C ILE A 325 39.41 29.30 9.54
N ARG A 326 39.46 28.96 10.83
CA ARG A 326 40.04 29.81 11.88
C ARG A 326 41.58 29.79 11.93
N GLN A 327 42.22 28.96 11.10
CA GLN A 327 43.68 28.73 11.11
C GLN A 327 44.19 28.09 12.42
N GLU A 328 43.32 27.36 13.11
CA GLU A 328 43.59 26.58 14.33
C GLU A 328 43.97 25.14 13.91
N TRP A 329 45.18 24.97 13.38
CA TRP A 329 45.59 23.73 12.70
C TRP A 329 45.75 22.53 13.63
N ALA A 330 46.23 22.75 14.87
CA ALA A 330 46.43 21.67 15.84
C ALA A 330 45.09 21.07 16.28
N GLU A 331 44.10 21.92 16.56
CA GLU A 331 42.74 21.55 16.93
C GLU A 331 42.02 20.83 15.79
N ALA A 332 42.23 21.28 14.54
CA ALA A 332 41.68 20.61 13.37
C ALA A 332 42.21 19.17 13.21
N VAL A 333 43.53 18.97 13.38
CA VAL A 333 44.17 17.65 13.31
C VAL A 333 43.65 16.73 14.41
N GLU A 334 43.53 17.21 15.65
CA GLU A 334 42.99 16.42 16.75
C GLU A 334 41.52 16.03 16.51
N ALA A 335 40.70 16.92 15.96
CA ALA A 335 39.32 16.60 15.61
C ALA A 335 39.23 15.50 14.52
N TYR A 336 40.05 15.57 13.47
CA TYR A 336 40.09 14.50 12.45
C TYR A 336 40.62 13.18 13.01
N ARG A 337 41.66 13.22 13.86
CA ARG A 337 42.18 12.01 14.54
C ARG A 337 41.14 11.39 15.45
N GLU A 338 40.37 12.21 16.17
CA GLU A 338 39.27 11.74 17.01
C GLU A 338 38.15 11.08 16.19
N ALA A 339 37.81 11.66 15.03
CA ALA A 339 36.87 11.03 14.11
C ALA A 339 37.36 9.65 13.65
N LEU A 340 38.65 9.51 13.27
CA LEU A 340 39.22 8.22 12.89
C LEU A 340 39.27 7.22 14.05
N ARG A 341 39.66 7.65 15.25
CA ARG A 341 39.63 6.80 16.46
C ARG A 341 38.22 6.28 16.73
N SER A 342 37.23 7.17 16.72
CA SER A 342 35.83 6.78 16.93
C SER A 342 35.33 5.78 15.88
N MET A 343 35.79 5.87 14.63
CA MET A 343 35.46 4.88 13.59
C MET A 343 36.11 3.51 13.83
N GLU A 344 37.33 3.47 14.37
CA GLU A 344 38.04 2.22 14.67
C GLU A 344 37.52 1.56 15.96
N ASP A 345 37.21 2.34 16.99
CA ASP A 345 36.70 1.82 18.26
C ASP A 345 35.30 1.17 18.11
N HIS A 346 34.57 1.52 17.05
CA HIS A 346 33.20 1.05 16.77
C HIS A 346 33.10 0.25 15.46
N GLU A 347 34.04 -0.68 15.19
CA GLU A 347 34.05 -1.53 13.99
C GLU A 347 32.74 -2.33 13.76
N ASP A 348 32.00 -2.65 14.82
CA ASP A 348 30.71 -3.38 14.74
C ASP A 348 29.58 -2.55 14.11
N ILE A 349 29.73 -1.22 14.10
CA ILE A 349 28.79 -0.23 13.57
C ILE A 349 29.32 0.24 12.22
N LYS A 350 28.51 0.11 11.17
CA LYS A 350 28.93 0.52 9.83
C LYS A 350 29.04 2.04 9.72
N THR A 351 30.27 2.55 9.74
CA THR A 351 30.58 3.94 9.38
C THR A 351 30.45 4.16 7.87
N ASP A 352 30.00 5.35 7.49
CA ASP A 352 29.95 5.73 6.08
C ASP A 352 31.37 5.84 5.48
N SER A 353 31.61 5.14 4.38
CA SER A 353 32.90 5.15 3.69
C SER A 353 33.28 6.55 3.19
N LEU A 354 32.30 7.36 2.79
CA LEU A 354 32.57 8.72 2.30
C LEU A 354 32.99 9.66 3.43
N GLN A 355 32.45 9.48 4.65
CA GLN A 355 32.89 10.24 5.81
C GLN A 355 34.31 9.84 6.25
N ARG A 356 34.63 8.55 6.17
CA ARG A 356 36.01 8.09 6.41
C ARG A 356 36.97 8.65 5.36
N LEU A 357 36.58 8.65 4.08
CA LEU A 357 37.34 9.28 3.00
C LEU A 357 37.58 10.77 3.26
N HIS A 358 36.54 11.53 3.63
CA HIS A 358 36.64 12.94 3.98
C HIS A 358 37.71 13.18 5.06
N THR A 359 37.64 12.38 6.13
CA THR A 359 38.52 12.52 7.29
C THR A 359 39.98 12.23 6.91
N LEU A 360 40.23 11.13 6.19
CA LEU A 360 41.57 10.73 5.76
C LEU A 360 42.19 11.72 4.77
N HIS A 361 41.41 12.15 3.77
CA HIS A 361 41.88 13.08 2.74
C HIS A 361 42.26 14.44 3.33
N ASN A 362 41.35 15.04 4.11
CA ASN A 362 41.58 16.36 4.68
C ASN A 362 42.65 16.36 5.77
N LEU A 363 42.77 15.27 6.55
CA LEU A 363 43.87 15.12 7.49
C LEU A 363 45.23 15.03 6.77
N ALA A 364 45.31 14.25 5.68
CA ALA A 364 46.53 14.19 4.88
C ALA A 364 46.91 15.57 4.31
N GLU A 365 45.93 16.31 3.76
CA GLU A 365 46.16 17.63 3.19
C GLU A 365 46.67 18.65 4.23
N VAL A 366 46.11 18.65 5.45
CA VAL A 366 46.56 19.55 6.53
C VAL A 366 47.96 19.17 7.04
N LEU A 367 48.30 17.88 7.08
CA LEU A 367 49.62 17.42 7.52
C LEU A 367 50.72 17.73 6.49
N GLU A 368 50.41 17.71 5.20
CA GLU A 368 51.34 18.08 4.12
C GLU A 368 51.77 19.56 4.16
N ALA A 369 50.93 20.43 4.72
CA ALA A 369 51.23 21.85 4.82
C ALA A 369 52.24 22.19 5.94
N GLU A 370 52.69 21.20 6.72
CA GLU A 370 53.73 21.30 7.76
C GLU A 370 53.55 22.50 8.74
N HIS A 371 52.32 22.72 9.21
CA HIS A 371 52.03 23.82 10.14
C HIS A 371 52.69 23.60 11.54
N PRO A 372 53.14 24.68 12.21
CA PRO A 372 53.78 24.57 13.52
C PRO A 372 52.82 24.10 14.60
N GLY A 373 53.27 23.19 15.47
CA GLY A 373 52.49 22.68 16.61
C GLY A 373 51.81 21.32 16.36
N ILE A 374 51.94 20.74 15.17
CA ILE A 374 51.41 19.41 14.86
C ILE A 374 52.50 18.35 15.07
N HIS A 375 52.24 17.39 15.95
CA HIS A 375 53.13 16.24 16.14
C HIS A 375 52.74 15.09 15.19
N PRO A 376 53.68 14.58 14.37
CA PRO A 376 53.41 13.46 13.48
C PRO A 376 53.21 12.16 14.26
N THR A 377 52.29 11.31 13.79
CA THR A 377 52.05 9.97 14.34
C THR A 377 52.42 8.88 13.33
N LEU A 378 52.64 7.65 13.80
CA LEU A 378 52.95 6.50 12.94
C LEU A 378 51.83 6.18 11.93
N ARG A 379 50.59 6.61 12.20
CA ARG A 379 49.43 6.39 11.33
C ARG A 379 49.39 7.38 10.16
N ASP A 380 50.07 8.51 10.27
CA ASP A 380 50.00 9.60 9.30
C ASP A 380 50.58 9.19 7.93
N ALA A 381 51.51 8.22 7.91
CA ALA A 381 52.14 7.73 6.68
C ALA A 381 51.21 6.98 5.73
N LYS A 382 50.10 6.40 6.22
CA LYS A 382 49.19 5.54 5.43
C LYS A 382 47.92 6.25 4.97
N LEU A 383 47.68 7.48 5.42
CA LEU A 383 46.41 8.19 5.20
C LEU A 383 46.02 8.33 3.73
N LYS A 384 46.98 8.67 2.86
CA LYS A 384 46.75 8.80 1.40
C LYS A 384 46.41 7.48 0.74
N GLU A 385 47.13 6.42 1.10
CA GLU A 385 46.91 5.08 0.55
C GLU A 385 45.53 4.55 0.96
N GLU A 386 45.14 4.75 2.23
CA GLU A 386 43.82 4.37 2.73
C GLU A 386 42.70 5.19 2.08
N ALA A 387 42.89 6.50 1.90
CA ALA A 387 41.94 7.38 1.22
C ALA A 387 41.72 6.93 -0.24
N GLU A 388 42.79 6.72 -1.00
CA GLU A 388 42.68 6.28 -2.39
C GLU A 388 42.09 4.86 -2.48
N GLY A 389 42.42 3.98 -1.53
CA GLY A 389 41.84 2.64 -1.42
C GLY A 389 40.31 2.69 -1.24
N ILE A 390 39.80 3.58 -0.38
CA ILE A 390 38.36 3.78 -0.18
C ILE A 390 37.71 4.36 -1.44
N ARG A 391 38.33 5.38 -2.05
CA ARG A 391 37.85 6.00 -3.29
C ARG A 391 37.74 4.99 -4.42
N CYS A 392 38.79 4.20 -4.64
CA CYS A 392 38.81 3.13 -5.64
C CYS A 392 37.72 2.08 -5.34
N LYS A 393 37.57 1.64 -4.08
CA LYS A 393 36.56 0.66 -3.67
C LYS A 393 35.12 1.15 -3.89
N TYR A 394 34.85 2.43 -3.64
CA TYR A 394 33.55 3.05 -3.88
C TYR A 394 33.21 3.07 -5.37
N LEU A 395 34.16 3.49 -6.21
CA LEU A 395 33.96 3.62 -7.66
C LEU A 395 34.02 2.28 -8.41
N GLN A 396 34.65 1.24 -7.87
CA GLN A 396 34.93 -0.03 -8.56
C GLN A 396 33.67 -0.76 -9.07
N GLN A 397 32.53 -0.59 -8.42
CA GLN A 397 31.30 -1.31 -8.74
C GLN A 397 30.68 -0.83 -10.06
N HIS A 398 30.80 0.47 -10.38
CA HIS A 398 30.10 1.08 -11.51
C HIS A 398 30.63 0.64 -12.89
N PRO A 399 31.96 0.59 -13.15
CA PRO A 399 32.49 0.14 -14.44
C PRO A 399 32.10 -1.29 -14.80
N GLN A 400 31.99 -2.18 -13.80
CA GLN A 400 31.57 -3.56 -14.02
C GLN A 400 30.09 -3.62 -14.44
N LEU A 401 29.22 -2.87 -13.74
CA LEU A 401 27.80 -2.79 -14.05
C LEU A 401 27.54 -2.17 -15.43
N VAL A 402 28.28 -1.12 -15.79
CA VAL A 402 28.18 -0.50 -17.13
C VAL A 402 28.57 -1.50 -18.22
N ARG A 403 29.67 -2.26 -18.04
CA ARG A 403 30.10 -3.27 -19.00
C ARG A 403 29.11 -4.42 -19.14
N SER A 404 28.61 -4.98 -18.04
CA SER A 404 27.65 -6.09 -18.09
C SER A 404 26.34 -5.67 -18.73
N SER A 405 25.86 -4.46 -18.42
CA SER A 405 24.60 -3.93 -18.98
C SER A 405 24.73 -3.63 -20.48
N HIS A 406 25.89 -3.13 -20.92
CA HIS A 406 26.20 -2.91 -22.34
C HIS A 406 26.22 -4.22 -23.15
N GLU A 407 26.88 -5.27 -22.64
CA GLU A 407 26.90 -6.61 -23.27
C GLU A 407 25.50 -7.19 -23.43
N GLU A 408 24.65 -7.03 -22.40
CA GLU A 408 23.27 -7.49 -22.43
C GLU A 408 22.42 -6.71 -23.45
N CYS A 409 22.64 -5.39 -23.56
CA CYS A 409 21.99 -4.55 -24.57
C CYS A 409 22.35 -5.01 -25.99
N ARG A 410 23.64 -5.24 -26.28
CA ARG A 410 24.09 -5.73 -27.59
C ARG A 410 23.45 -7.06 -27.96
N THR A 411 23.30 -7.97 -26.99
CA THR A 411 22.64 -9.26 -27.20
C THR A 411 21.16 -9.09 -27.54
N ASN A 412 20.45 -8.19 -26.85
CA ASN A 412 19.04 -7.90 -27.15
C ASN A 412 18.87 -7.21 -28.52
N THR A 413 19.76 -6.28 -28.88
CA THR A 413 19.74 -5.62 -30.19
C THR A 413 19.99 -6.61 -31.32
N ALA A 414 20.91 -7.55 -31.13
CA ALA A 414 21.11 -8.66 -32.07
C ALA A 414 19.83 -9.51 -32.19
N ALA A 415 19.17 -9.87 -31.09
CA ALA A 415 17.93 -10.64 -31.12
C ALA A 415 16.78 -9.92 -31.86
N VAL A 416 16.66 -8.60 -31.72
CA VAL A 416 15.70 -7.79 -32.51
C VAL A 416 16.09 -7.79 -34.00
N GLY A 417 17.39 -7.65 -34.31
CA GLY A 417 17.91 -7.73 -35.67
C GLY A 417 17.67 -9.07 -36.36
N ASP A 418 17.90 -10.18 -35.64
CA ASP A 418 17.65 -11.54 -36.12
C ASP A 418 16.17 -11.74 -36.44
N LEU A 419 15.26 -11.30 -35.57
CA LEU A 419 13.82 -11.35 -35.83
C LEU A 419 13.44 -10.50 -37.05
N ASN A 420 14.05 -9.32 -37.22
CA ASN A 420 13.83 -8.48 -38.39
C ASN A 420 14.31 -9.14 -39.70
N GLY A 421 15.33 -10.01 -39.64
CA GLY A 421 15.79 -10.80 -40.79
C GLY A 421 14.86 -11.97 -41.17
N THR A 422 13.91 -12.35 -40.31
CA THR A 422 13.01 -13.52 -40.54
C THR A 422 11.69 -13.17 -41.23
N PHE A 423 11.43 -11.89 -41.53
CA PHE A 423 10.21 -11.49 -42.25
C PHE A 423 10.24 -11.99 -43.70
N SER A 424 9.09 -12.50 -44.16
CA SER A 424 8.91 -12.97 -45.53
C SER A 424 8.75 -11.80 -46.52
N SER A 425 8.17 -10.69 -46.04
CA SER A 425 8.01 -9.43 -46.78
C SER A 425 9.21 -8.50 -46.58
N ARG A 426 9.60 -7.77 -47.65
CA ARG A 426 10.79 -6.90 -47.69
C ARG A 426 10.82 -5.81 -46.60
N ASP A 427 9.64 -5.40 -46.10
CA ASP A 427 9.49 -4.33 -45.09
C ASP A 427 8.76 -4.80 -43.81
N GLY A 428 8.45 -6.10 -43.66
CA GLY A 428 7.71 -6.63 -42.51
C GLY A 428 6.29 -6.06 -42.32
N ALA A 429 5.78 -5.33 -43.34
CA ALA A 429 4.54 -4.55 -43.29
C ALA A 429 3.29 -5.40 -43.58
N TRP A 430 3.15 -6.52 -42.88
CA TRP A 430 2.05 -7.48 -43.05
C TRP A 430 0.66 -6.85 -42.90
N TRP A 431 0.54 -5.79 -42.10
CA TRP A 431 -0.72 -5.05 -41.92
C TRP A 431 -1.22 -4.39 -43.20
N LEU A 432 -0.34 -4.05 -44.15
CA LEU A 432 -0.76 -3.49 -45.43
C LEU A 432 -1.51 -4.53 -46.26
N ALA A 433 -1.04 -5.77 -46.26
CA ALA A 433 -1.72 -6.90 -46.89
C ALA A 433 -3.03 -7.24 -46.14
N ALA A 434 -3.01 -7.24 -44.81
CA ALA A 434 -4.20 -7.48 -44.01
C ALA A 434 -5.30 -6.43 -44.24
N LEU A 435 -4.93 -5.15 -44.36
CA LEU A 435 -5.87 -4.05 -44.60
C LEU A 435 -6.53 -4.10 -45.99
N GLN A 436 -5.97 -4.84 -46.95
CA GLN A 436 -6.61 -5.03 -48.26
C GLN A 436 -7.86 -5.90 -48.19
N CYS A 437 -7.98 -6.76 -47.17
CA CYS A 437 -9.12 -7.65 -46.96
C CYS A 437 -10.34 -6.95 -46.32
N PHE A 438 -10.22 -5.66 -45.96
CA PHE A 438 -11.23 -4.96 -45.17
C PHE A 438 -11.89 -3.80 -45.90
N ASP A 439 -13.20 -3.69 -45.68
CA ASP A 439 -14.05 -2.61 -46.17
C ASP A 439 -14.00 -1.36 -45.28
N LYS A 440 -14.60 -0.26 -45.76
CA LYS A 440 -14.65 1.03 -45.06
C LYS A 440 -15.33 0.94 -43.68
N GLU A 441 -16.31 0.05 -43.52
CA GLU A 441 -17.03 -0.16 -42.25
C GLU A 441 -16.11 -0.72 -41.14
N PHE A 442 -15.18 -1.61 -41.51
CA PHE A 442 -14.24 -2.21 -40.56
C PHE A 442 -13.25 -1.17 -39.99
N VAL A 443 -12.83 -0.18 -40.78
CA VAL A 443 -11.94 0.90 -40.31
C VAL A 443 -12.61 1.74 -39.21
N LEU A 444 -13.92 1.97 -39.32
CA LEU A 444 -14.70 2.65 -38.29
C LEU A 444 -14.87 1.78 -37.05
N GLU A 445 -15.07 0.47 -37.21
CA GLU A 445 -15.11 -0.49 -36.08
C GLU A 445 -13.80 -0.49 -35.29
N VAL A 446 -12.65 -0.54 -35.96
CA VAL A 446 -11.32 -0.48 -35.31
C VAL A 446 -11.15 0.84 -34.55
N ARG A 447 -11.57 1.95 -35.14
CA ARG A 447 -11.51 3.27 -34.51
C ARG A 447 -12.40 3.34 -33.26
N ASP A 448 -13.65 2.90 -33.36
CA ASP A 448 -14.62 2.94 -32.27
C ASP A 448 -14.20 2.02 -31.11
N GLU A 449 -13.64 0.84 -31.41
CA GLU A 449 -13.09 -0.07 -30.41
C GLU A 449 -11.91 0.56 -29.66
N MET A 450 -10.99 1.24 -30.36
CA MET A 450 -9.87 1.92 -29.71
C MET A 450 -10.34 3.13 -28.89
N LEU A 451 -11.30 3.92 -29.39
CA LEU A 451 -11.90 5.06 -28.70
C LEU A 451 -12.73 4.63 -27.47
N SER A 452 -13.30 3.42 -27.46
CA SER A 452 -14.02 2.87 -26.30
C SER A 452 -13.18 2.85 -25.01
N SER A 453 -11.85 2.84 -25.17
CA SER A 453 -10.88 2.86 -24.08
C SER A 453 -10.52 4.25 -23.57
N TYR A 454 -11.00 5.33 -24.21
CA TYR A 454 -10.74 6.72 -23.83
C TYR A 454 -11.95 7.32 -23.11
N SER A 455 -11.68 8.28 -22.21
CA SER A 455 -12.74 9.13 -21.68
C SER A 455 -13.21 10.11 -22.77
N ARG A 456 -14.48 10.53 -22.74
CA ARG A 456 -15.04 11.48 -23.74
C ARG A 456 -14.26 12.79 -23.88
N PHE A 457 -13.45 13.14 -22.89
CA PHE A 457 -12.65 14.36 -22.87
C PHE A 457 -11.22 14.16 -23.39
N GLU A 458 -10.84 12.93 -23.73
CA GLU A 458 -9.49 12.54 -24.15
C GLU A 458 -9.46 11.78 -25.48
N GLU A 459 -10.59 11.72 -26.19
CA GLU A 459 -10.70 11.06 -27.49
C GLU A 459 -9.69 11.63 -28.51
N ASN A 460 -9.40 12.93 -28.44
CA ASN A 460 -8.41 13.60 -29.30
C ASN A 460 -6.96 13.10 -29.09
N LYS A 461 -6.67 12.43 -27.97
CA LYS A 461 -5.34 11.86 -27.69
C LYS A 461 -5.13 10.50 -28.35
N CYS A 462 -6.20 9.84 -28.82
CA CYS A 462 -6.10 8.55 -29.47
C CYS A 462 -5.52 8.69 -30.88
N LEU A 463 -4.54 7.87 -31.22
CA LEU A 463 -3.91 7.80 -32.55
C LEU A 463 -4.93 7.69 -33.69
N LEU A 464 -6.02 6.95 -33.46
CA LEU A 464 -7.03 6.67 -34.48
C LEU A 464 -8.17 7.70 -34.55
N HIS A 465 -8.17 8.74 -33.71
CA HIS A 465 -9.21 9.77 -33.72
C HIS A 465 -9.41 10.47 -35.09
N PRO A 466 -8.36 10.85 -35.85
CA PRO A 466 -8.54 11.51 -37.16
C PRO A 466 -8.79 10.51 -38.31
N VAL A 467 -8.80 9.20 -38.06
CA VAL A 467 -8.86 8.18 -39.12
C VAL A 467 -10.30 8.05 -39.65
N THR A 468 -10.45 8.19 -40.96
CA THR A 468 -11.76 8.18 -41.66
C THR A 468 -11.81 7.22 -42.85
N SER A 469 -10.67 6.68 -43.26
CA SER A 469 -10.54 5.82 -44.44
C SER A 469 -9.43 4.80 -44.25
N ARG A 470 -9.47 3.73 -45.05
CA ARG A 470 -8.41 2.71 -45.10
C ARG A 470 -7.05 3.31 -45.43
N THR A 471 -7.00 4.26 -46.37
CA THR A 471 -5.74 4.92 -46.76
C THR A 471 -5.18 5.76 -45.61
N HIS A 472 -6.02 6.47 -44.86
CA HIS A 472 -5.59 7.19 -43.66
C HIS A 472 -5.05 6.24 -42.59
N LEU A 473 -5.71 5.10 -42.33
CA LEU A 473 -5.23 4.11 -41.37
C LEU A 473 -3.85 3.53 -41.78
N GLN A 474 -3.66 3.23 -43.07
CA GLN A 474 -2.38 2.77 -43.61
C GLN A 474 -1.27 3.82 -43.43
N MET A 475 -1.58 5.09 -43.71
CA MET A 475 -0.63 6.19 -43.54
C MET A 475 -0.23 6.36 -42.07
N VAL A 476 -1.21 6.34 -41.15
CA VAL A 476 -0.98 6.48 -39.70
C VAL A 476 -0.12 5.33 -39.18
N LEU A 477 -0.47 4.07 -39.49
CA LEU A 477 0.32 2.92 -39.04
C LEU A 477 1.76 2.95 -39.60
N ASN A 478 1.95 3.31 -40.88
CA ASN A 478 3.28 3.42 -41.45
C ASN A 478 4.10 4.57 -40.83
N ALA A 479 3.46 5.71 -40.56
CA ALA A 479 4.10 6.85 -39.91
C ALA A 479 4.55 6.50 -38.49
N GLU A 480 3.68 5.88 -37.68
CA GLU A 480 4.02 5.46 -36.32
C GLU A 480 5.08 4.36 -36.28
N MET A 481 5.02 3.38 -37.19
CA MET A 481 6.05 2.34 -37.26
C MET A 481 7.41 2.90 -37.69
N LYS A 482 7.43 3.94 -38.54
CA LYS A 482 8.66 4.67 -38.88
C LYS A 482 9.17 5.49 -37.69
N LYS A 483 8.26 6.17 -36.98
CA LYS A 483 8.56 6.92 -35.75
C LYS A 483 9.17 6.02 -34.68
N LEU A 484 8.55 4.88 -34.40
CA LEU A 484 9.03 3.87 -33.44
C LEU A 484 10.45 3.39 -33.76
N ARG A 485 10.75 3.11 -35.04
CA ARG A 485 12.12 2.73 -35.46
C ARG A 485 13.12 3.87 -35.33
N GLY A 486 12.73 5.09 -35.72
CA GLY A 486 13.58 6.28 -35.59
C GLY A 486 13.96 6.55 -34.13
N GLN A 487 12.96 6.60 -33.24
CA GLN A 487 13.16 6.82 -31.81
C GLN A 487 14.01 5.72 -31.16
N ARG A 488 13.82 4.46 -31.57
CA ARG A 488 14.71 3.36 -31.16
C ARG A 488 16.16 3.62 -31.57
N ASP A 489 16.40 3.98 -32.82
CA ASP A 489 17.75 4.21 -33.33
C ASP A 489 18.40 5.44 -32.66
N ASP A 490 17.63 6.48 -32.37
CA ASP A 490 18.10 7.69 -31.68
C ASP A 490 18.47 7.38 -30.23
N MET A 491 17.66 6.59 -29.52
CA MET A 491 17.98 6.09 -28.16
C MET A 491 19.29 5.29 -28.16
N ILE A 492 19.46 4.35 -29.11
CA ILE A 492 20.67 3.52 -29.19
C ILE A 492 21.90 4.39 -29.46
N LYS A 493 21.85 5.27 -30.47
CA LYS A 493 22.96 6.17 -30.82
C LYS A 493 23.31 7.13 -29.69
N GLY A 494 22.30 7.67 -29.01
CA GLY A 494 22.51 8.57 -27.87
C GLY A 494 23.27 7.88 -26.75
N LEU A 495 22.89 6.64 -26.41
CA LEU A 495 23.56 5.89 -25.35
C LEU A 495 24.95 5.38 -25.74
N ASP A 496 25.14 4.96 -27.01
CA ASP A 496 26.47 4.62 -27.53
C ASP A 496 27.40 5.82 -27.49
N HIS A 497 26.90 7.02 -27.83
CA HIS A 497 27.68 8.25 -27.70
C HIS A 497 28.10 8.51 -26.25
N LEU A 498 27.15 8.45 -25.30
CA LEU A 498 27.45 8.59 -23.87
C LEU A 498 28.47 7.55 -23.37
N HIS A 499 28.45 6.33 -23.92
CA HIS A 499 29.38 5.29 -23.51
C HIS A 499 30.83 5.61 -23.89
N THR A 500 31.03 6.22 -25.07
CA THR A 500 32.35 6.59 -25.61
C THR A 500 32.98 7.82 -24.95
N LEU A 501 32.19 8.66 -24.29
CA LEU A 501 32.66 9.84 -23.59
C LEU A 501 33.33 9.48 -22.25
N ASP A 502 34.33 10.28 -21.88
CA ASP A 502 34.95 10.19 -20.57
C ASP A 502 33.97 10.62 -19.47
N ARG A 503 34.06 9.97 -18.30
CA ARG A 503 33.14 10.22 -17.19
C ARG A 503 33.36 11.58 -16.54
N VAL A 504 34.58 12.12 -16.58
CA VAL A 504 34.88 13.46 -16.05
C VAL A 504 34.23 14.54 -16.92
N ALA A 505 34.30 14.40 -18.24
CA ALA A 505 33.63 15.32 -19.17
C ALA A 505 32.10 15.31 -19.01
N LEU A 506 31.51 14.13 -18.78
CA LEU A 506 30.06 14.02 -18.49
C LEU A 506 29.69 14.65 -17.14
N LEU A 507 30.58 14.56 -16.15
CA LEU A 507 30.36 15.14 -14.82
C LEU A 507 30.26 16.66 -14.87
N GLU A 508 31.16 17.34 -15.60
CA GLU A 508 31.17 18.80 -15.71
C GLU A 508 29.80 19.35 -16.17
N GLY A 509 29.22 18.76 -17.22
CA GLY A 509 27.89 19.15 -17.67
C GLY A 509 26.77 18.74 -16.71
N ALA A 510 26.92 17.64 -15.97
CA ALA A 510 25.90 17.15 -15.04
C ALA A 510 25.80 17.97 -13.74
N ILE A 511 26.94 18.53 -13.28
CA ILE A 511 27.03 19.40 -12.10
C ILE A 511 26.07 20.57 -12.23
N ASP A 512 26.18 21.33 -13.32
CA ASP A 512 25.37 22.53 -13.54
C ASP A 512 23.91 22.21 -13.93
N CYS A 513 23.64 20.98 -14.39
CA CYS A 513 22.33 20.55 -14.88
C CYS A 513 21.38 20.05 -13.77
N HIS A 514 21.76 18.98 -13.06
CA HIS A 514 20.84 18.27 -12.15
C HIS A 514 21.48 17.77 -10.85
N LEU A 515 22.82 17.72 -10.76
CA LEU A 515 23.49 17.33 -9.52
C LEU A 515 23.54 18.50 -8.54
N ARG A 516 24.00 19.67 -9.00
CA ARG A 516 24.18 20.89 -8.18
C ARG A 516 23.81 22.17 -8.97
N PRO A 517 22.58 22.28 -9.51
CA PRO A 517 22.19 23.43 -10.31
C PRO A 517 22.18 24.72 -9.49
N SER A 518 22.87 25.75 -10.00
CA SER A 518 22.90 27.10 -9.42
C SER A 518 21.78 27.99 -9.97
N GLU A 519 21.39 27.76 -11.22
CA GLU A 519 20.36 28.53 -11.94
C GLU A 519 18.97 27.91 -11.80
N THR A 520 17.92 28.73 -11.93
CA THR A 520 16.53 28.25 -11.90
C THR A 520 16.14 27.45 -13.14
N GLU A 521 16.78 27.73 -14.28
CA GLU A 521 16.63 27.02 -15.55
C GLU A 521 18.01 26.51 -15.99
N PRO A 522 18.49 25.40 -15.41
CA PRO A 522 19.85 24.95 -15.65
C PRO A 522 20.03 24.44 -17.09
N PRO A 523 21.24 24.58 -17.67
CA PRO A 523 21.52 24.04 -18.99
C PRO A 523 21.38 22.52 -19.00
N GLN A 524 20.83 21.98 -20.08
CA GLN A 524 20.61 20.54 -20.20
C GLN A 524 21.92 19.81 -20.53
N CYS A 525 22.29 18.85 -19.68
CA CYS A 525 23.45 17.98 -19.92
C CYS A 525 23.12 16.84 -20.90
N LEU A 526 24.16 16.20 -21.45
CA LEU A 526 24.03 15.06 -22.38
C LEU A 526 23.29 13.87 -21.76
N LEU A 527 23.40 13.64 -20.45
CA LEU A 527 22.68 12.56 -19.75
C LEU A 527 21.16 12.78 -19.78
N CYS A 528 20.73 14.02 -19.51
CA CYS A 528 19.33 14.43 -19.56
C CYS A 528 18.81 14.47 -20.99
N ALA A 529 19.59 15.02 -21.94
CA ALA A 529 19.22 15.00 -23.35
C ALA A 529 19.03 13.57 -23.88
N THR A 530 19.89 12.63 -23.47
CA THR A 530 19.71 11.22 -23.85
C THR A 530 18.49 10.59 -23.17
N HIS A 531 18.13 11.03 -21.96
CA HIS A 531 16.91 10.58 -21.30
C HIS A 531 15.65 10.99 -22.09
N GLU A 532 15.63 12.15 -22.73
CA GLU A 532 14.47 12.54 -23.57
C GLU A 532 14.19 11.52 -24.68
N PHE A 533 15.24 10.97 -25.33
CA PHE A 533 15.05 9.89 -26.31
C PHE A 533 14.39 8.64 -25.71
N PHE A 534 14.66 8.34 -24.43
CA PHE A 534 13.95 7.25 -23.74
C PHE A 534 12.48 7.58 -23.50
N GLU A 535 12.15 8.80 -23.10
CA GLU A 535 10.76 9.21 -22.85
C GLU A 535 9.96 9.19 -24.15
N GLU A 536 10.52 9.77 -25.21
CA GLU A 536 9.90 9.80 -26.54
C GLU A 536 9.65 8.39 -27.10
N TYR A 537 10.58 7.46 -26.92
CA TYR A 537 10.44 6.07 -27.35
C TYR A 537 9.48 5.28 -26.44
N GLU A 538 9.48 5.57 -25.14
CA GLU A 538 8.59 4.93 -24.18
C GLU A 538 7.12 5.25 -24.49
N GLU A 539 6.82 6.52 -24.82
CA GLU A 539 5.48 6.98 -25.18
C GLU A 539 4.90 6.27 -26.41
N THR A 540 5.75 5.87 -27.36
CA THR A 540 5.30 5.15 -28.57
C THR A 540 5.25 3.64 -28.36
N LEU A 541 6.16 3.08 -27.56
CA LEU A 541 6.25 1.64 -27.30
C LEU A 541 5.20 1.15 -26.29
N PHE A 542 4.83 1.98 -25.31
CA PHE A 542 3.90 1.65 -24.23
C PHE A 542 2.69 2.61 -24.19
N SER A 543 1.57 2.16 -23.66
CA SER A 543 0.41 3.04 -23.41
C SER A 543 0.50 3.65 -22.02
N MET A 544 0.56 4.98 -21.96
CA MET A 544 0.49 5.79 -20.74
C MET A 544 -0.93 5.75 -20.14
N ARG A 545 -1.30 4.66 -19.46
CA ARG A 545 -2.47 4.64 -18.58
C ARG A 545 -2.03 5.04 -17.18
N GLU A 546 -2.37 6.24 -16.73
CA GLU A 546 -2.32 6.58 -15.31
C GLU A 546 -3.25 5.62 -14.54
N THR A 547 -2.68 4.59 -13.92
CA THR A 547 -3.39 3.81 -12.91
C THR A 547 -3.78 4.76 -11.78
N LYS A 548 -5.09 4.98 -11.59
CA LYS A 548 -5.71 5.86 -10.59
C LYS A 548 -5.41 5.50 -9.11
N HIS A 549 -4.35 4.77 -8.80
CA HIS A 549 -4.00 4.33 -7.44
C HIS A 549 -2.61 4.76 -6.94
N SER A 550 -1.83 5.52 -7.70
CA SER A 550 -0.53 6.05 -7.23
C SER A 550 -0.51 7.58 -7.18
N ARG A 551 -1.37 8.19 -6.33
CA ARG A 551 -1.31 9.63 -5.99
C ARG A 551 -1.06 9.89 -4.50
N THR A 552 -0.40 8.95 -3.84
CA THR A 552 0.07 9.12 -2.46
C THR A 552 1.45 8.55 -2.30
N THR A 553 2.45 9.19 -2.93
CA THR A 553 3.84 9.38 -2.46
C THR A 553 4.67 9.93 -3.63
N GLU A 554 5.17 11.16 -3.52
CA GLU A 554 6.17 11.74 -4.43
C GLU A 554 7.57 11.13 -4.23
N LYS A 555 7.66 9.83 -3.94
CA LYS A 555 8.93 9.11 -3.91
C LYS A 555 8.89 8.01 -4.97
N SER A 556 9.88 8.08 -5.87
CA SER A 556 10.29 7.08 -6.88
C SER A 556 9.26 6.79 -7.99
N ARG A 557 9.22 7.68 -9.01
CA ARG A 557 8.77 7.34 -10.38
C ARG A 557 9.81 6.52 -11.15
N GLU A 558 11.05 6.46 -10.67
CA GLU A 558 12.19 5.93 -11.44
C GLU A 558 12.32 4.40 -11.43
N THR A 559 11.55 3.70 -10.59
CA THR A 559 11.68 2.24 -10.40
C THR A 559 10.34 1.48 -10.41
N GLU A 560 9.26 2.06 -10.95
CA GLU A 560 8.06 1.23 -11.21
C GLU A 560 8.40 0.18 -12.27
N ASP A 561 8.25 -1.09 -11.87
CA ASP A 561 8.49 -2.26 -12.71
C ASP A 561 7.75 -2.11 -14.05
N VAL A 562 8.50 -2.09 -15.17
CA VAL A 562 7.98 -2.10 -16.55
C VAL A 562 7.00 -3.25 -16.84
N LYS A 563 6.89 -4.24 -15.92
CA LYS A 563 5.93 -5.35 -16.00
C LYS A 563 4.47 -4.91 -16.08
N ASP A 564 4.11 -3.73 -15.56
CA ASP A 564 2.73 -3.25 -15.52
C ASP A 564 2.38 -2.21 -16.61
N LYS A 565 3.29 -1.91 -17.54
CA LYS A 565 3.01 -0.97 -18.64
C LYS A 565 2.11 -1.62 -19.71
N ALA A 566 0.99 -0.98 -20.00
CA ALA A 566 0.00 -1.46 -20.96
C ALA A 566 0.54 -1.46 -22.40
N GLN A 567 0.00 -2.34 -23.25
CA GLN A 567 0.33 -2.42 -24.68
C GLN A 567 0.19 -1.06 -25.36
N GLY A 568 1.18 -0.65 -26.15
CA GLY A 568 1.15 0.59 -26.94
C GLY A 568 -0.03 0.62 -27.90
N GLU A 569 -0.45 1.82 -28.31
CA GLU A 569 -1.63 2.00 -29.16
C GLU A 569 -1.50 1.26 -30.50
N VAL A 570 -0.32 1.32 -31.14
CA VAL A 570 -0.03 0.62 -32.39
C VAL A 570 -0.11 -0.89 -32.21
N GLU A 571 0.46 -1.44 -31.12
CA GLU A 571 0.38 -2.87 -30.82
C GLU A 571 -1.07 -3.32 -30.64
N ARG A 572 -1.90 -2.53 -29.96
CA ARG A 572 -3.33 -2.84 -29.77
C ARG A 572 -4.08 -2.90 -31.11
N VAL A 573 -3.82 -1.95 -32.01
CA VAL A 573 -4.42 -1.92 -33.35
C VAL A 573 -3.97 -3.15 -34.14
N LEU A 574 -2.68 -3.46 -34.17
CA LEU A 574 -2.15 -4.63 -34.87
C LEU A 574 -2.71 -5.94 -34.29
N ARG A 575 -2.83 -6.08 -32.97
CA ARG A 575 -3.42 -7.28 -32.33
C ARG A 575 -4.91 -7.42 -32.68
N TYR A 576 -5.64 -6.31 -32.74
CA TYR A 576 -7.03 -6.31 -33.16
C TYR A 576 -7.18 -6.77 -34.62
N LEU A 577 -6.32 -6.26 -35.52
CA LEU A 577 -6.24 -6.72 -36.90
C LEU A 577 -5.95 -8.23 -36.97
N GLN A 578 -4.98 -8.73 -36.20
CA GLN A 578 -4.66 -10.16 -36.17
C GLN A 578 -5.84 -11.02 -35.67
N THR A 579 -6.56 -10.57 -34.63
CA THR A 579 -7.65 -11.33 -34.01
C THR A 579 -8.85 -11.45 -34.95
N LYS A 580 -9.19 -10.39 -35.68
CA LYS A 580 -10.34 -10.37 -36.59
C LYS A 580 -10.07 -11.09 -37.92
N CYS A 581 -8.81 -11.30 -38.27
CA CYS A 581 -8.37 -11.85 -39.56
C CYS A 581 -8.06 -13.36 -39.59
N LEU A 582 -8.13 -14.08 -38.47
CA LEU A 582 -7.70 -15.49 -38.37
C LEU A 582 -8.24 -16.47 -39.45
N PRO A 583 -9.41 -16.28 -40.07
CA PRO A 583 -9.91 -17.24 -41.09
C PRO A 583 -9.42 -17.02 -42.54
N GLU A 584 -8.88 -15.86 -42.92
CA GLU A 584 -8.78 -15.45 -44.35
C GLU A 584 -7.36 -15.24 -44.90
N TRP A 585 -6.31 -15.52 -44.11
CA TRP A 585 -4.93 -15.15 -44.49
C TRP A 585 -4.14 -16.21 -45.27
N ARG A 586 -3.28 -15.72 -46.18
CA ARG A 586 -2.13 -16.49 -46.69
C ARG A 586 -1.18 -16.79 -45.52
N GLN A 587 -0.62 -18.01 -45.47
CA GLN A 587 0.26 -18.46 -44.37
C GLN A 587 1.45 -17.51 -44.09
N GLU A 588 1.95 -16.83 -45.12
CA GLU A 588 3.05 -15.86 -45.04
C GLU A 588 2.70 -14.63 -44.17
N VAL A 589 1.50 -14.04 -44.35
CA VAL A 589 1.04 -12.87 -43.57
C VAL A 589 0.85 -13.25 -42.11
N HIS A 590 0.36 -14.46 -41.85
CA HIS A 590 0.22 -14.95 -40.48
C HIS A 590 1.57 -15.13 -39.80
N ARG A 591 2.55 -15.73 -40.49
CA ARG A 591 3.91 -15.89 -39.98
C ARG A 591 4.55 -14.55 -39.67
N ASP A 592 4.49 -13.60 -40.61
CA ASP A 592 5.03 -12.25 -40.43
C ASP A 592 4.36 -11.54 -39.25
N SER A 593 3.04 -11.70 -39.04
CA SER A 593 2.35 -11.13 -37.86
C SER A 593 2.88 -11.70 -36.53
N GLN A 594 3.14 -13.01 -36.46
CA GLN A 594 3.67 -13.64 -35.25
C GLN A 594 5.10 -13.18 -34.97
N THR A 595 5.95 -13.12 -36.00
CA THR A 595 7.31 -12.56 -35.92
C THR A 595 7.28 -11.11 -35.43
N HIS A 596 6.33 -10.31 -35.91
CA HIS A 596 6.17 -8.92 -35.51
C HIS A 596 5.90 -8.75 -34.02
N PHE A 597 4.98 -9.53 -33.44
CA PHE A 597 4.71 -9.44 -32.00
C PHE A 597 5.87 -9.96 -31.14
N ARG A 598 6.61 -10.97 -31.61
CA ARG A 598 7.86 -11.38 -30.95
C ARG A 598 8.91 -10.27 -30.99
N MET A 599 9.00 -9.56 -32.11
CA MET A 599 9.90 -8.42 -32.28
C MET A 599 9.51 -7.27 -31.33
N LEU A 600 8.23 -6.91 -31.22
CA LEU A 600 7.77 -5.88 -30.27
C LEU A 600 8.07 -6.26 -28.82
N GLU A 601 7.90 -7.53 -28.45
CA GLU A 601 8.24 -7.99 -27.11
C GLU A 601 9.77 -7.97 -26.86
N ALA A 602 10.57 -8.34 -27.86
CA ALA A 602 12.01 -8.20 -27.81
C ALA A 602 12.45 -6.73 -27.70
N MET A 603 11.79 -5.80 -28.40
CA MET A 603 12.02 -4.36 -28.31
C MET A 603 11.68 -3.79 -26.92
N LYS A 604 10.63 -4.28 -26.25
CA LYS A 604 10.32 -3.90 -24.86
C LYS A 604 11.39 -4.39 -23.88
N LYS A 605 11.88 -5.62 -24.08
CA LYS A 605 13.00 -6.15 -23.30
C LYS A 605 14.29 -5.36 -23.55
N GLU A 606 14.57 -5.02 -24.80
CA GLU A 606 15.68 -4.18 -25.21
C GLU A 606 15.60 -2.81 -24.53
N PHE A 607 14.48 -2.10 -24.63
CA PHE A 607 14.24 -0.82 -23.95
C PHE A 607 14.57 -0.88 -22.46
N LYS A 608 14.07 -1.91 -21.76
CA LYS A 608 14.34 -2.09 -20.32
C LYS A 608 15.84 -2.19 -20.03
N ASN A 609 16.56 -2.98 -20.81
CA ASN A 609 18.00 -3.17 -20.58
C ASN A 609 18.82 -1.93 -20.98
N TYR A 610 18.43 -1.22 -22.04
CA TYR A 610 19.01 0.08 -22.39
C TYR A 610 18.79 1.12 -21.27
N ARG A 611 17.62 1.10 -20.61
CA ARG A 611 17.33 1.97 -19.47
C ARG A 611 18.22 1.64 -18.26
N ILE A 612 18.44 0.36 -17.98
CA ILE A 612 19.38 -0.10 -16.95
C ILE A 612 20.80 0.36 -17.29
N TRP A 613 21.22 0.27 -18.55
CA TRP A 613 22.53 0.71 -18.97
C TRP A 613 22.73 2.23 -18.86
N TRP A 614 21.74 3.03 -19.30
CA TRP A 614 21.73 4.47 -19.07
C TRP A 614 21.82 4.80 -17.58
N ARG A 615 21.05 4.10 -16.74
CA ARG A 615 21.10 4.30 -15.28
C ARG A 615 22.46 3.95 -14.69
N ALA A 616 23.10 2.89 -15.16
CA ALA A 616 24.45 2.52 -14.73
C ALA A 616 25.50 3.60 -15.08
N ILE A 617 25.38 4.24 -16.26
CA ILE A 617 26.23 5.38 -16.63
C ILE A 617 25.92 6.60 -15.75
N PHE A 618 24.64 6.93 -15.57
CA PHE A 618 24.20 8.02 -14.70
C PHE A 618 24.70 7.88 -13.26
N ASP A 619 24.53 6.70 -12.65
CA ASP A 619 24.98 6.41 -11.30
C ASP A 619 26.51 6.46 -11.21
N SER A 620 27.23 6.09 -12.28
CA SER A 620 28.70 6.20 -12.30
C SER A 620 29.20 7.65 -12.27
N VAL A 621 28.50 8.56 -12.94
CA VAL A 621 28.81 10.00 -12.95
C VAL A 621 28.42 10.62 -11.60
N SER A 622 27.26 10.24 -11.07
CA SER A 622 26.79 10.69 -9.75
C SER A 622 27.74 10.24 -8.63
N ALA A 623 28.19 8.98 -8.65
CA ALA A 623 29.16 8.46 -7.68
C ALA A 623 30.51 9.19 -7.75
N LEU A 624 30.94 9.64 -8.94
CA LEU A 624 32.13 10.46 -9.09
C LEU A 624 31.95 11.85 -8.45
N ASP A 625 30.78 12.47 -8.63
CA ASP A 625 30.44 13.72 -7.94
C ASP A 625 30.41 13.53 -6.42
N GLU A 626 29.76 12.48 -5.93
CA GLU A 626 29.67 12.16 -4.50
C GLU A 626 31.04 12.02 -3.85
N VAL A 627 31.98 11.31 -4.51
CA VAL A 627 33.36 11.16 -4.02
C VAL A 627 34.09 12.51 -4.03
N ASN A 628 33.94 13.31 -5.08
CA ASN A 628 34.56 14.62 -5.17
C ASN A 628 33.98 15.60 -4.13
N MET A 629 32.68 15.52 -3.86
CA MET A 629 31.99 16.30 -2.84
C MET A 629 32.35 15.85 -1.43
N ALA A 630 32.54 14.56 -1.22
CA ALA A 630 32.92 14.01 0.07
C ALA A 630 34.27 14.55 0.56
N THR A 631 35.21 14.86 -0.33
CA THR A 631 36.51 15.43 0.08
C THR A 631 36.47 16.93 0.34
N LEU A 632 35.45 17.66 -0.12
CA LEU A 632 35.35 19.12 0.09
C LEU A 632 35.13 19.49 1.55
N ARG A 633 35.77 20.59 1.97
CA ARG A 633 35.60 21.21 3.30
C ARG A 633 34.61 22.36 3.25
N LEU A 634 34.09 22.72 4.43
CA LEU A 634 33.37 23.98 4.61
C LEU A 634 34.29 25.14 4.24
N ARG A 635 33.76 26.10 3.48
CA ARG A 635 34.45 27.36 3.15
C ARG A 635 33.54 28.55 3.44
N LEU A 636 34.15 29.69 3.74
CA LEU A 636 33.42 30.95 3.78
C LEU A 636 33.05 31.35 2.35
N ARG A 637 31.83 31.87 2.21
CA ARG A 637 31.36 32.42 0.93
C ARG A 637 32.17 33.66 0.59
N HIS A 638 32.61 33.79 -0.67
CA HIS A 638 33.26 35.01 -1.12
C HIS A 638 32.23 36.15 -1.27
N PRO A 639 32.65 37.44 -1.15
CA PRO A 639 31.74 38.58 -1.28
C PRO A 639 30.99 38.65 -2.62
N ASP A 640 31.61 38.13 -3.69
CA ASP A 640 31.10 38.18 -5.06
C ASP A 640 30.17 37.00 -5.42
N GLU A 641 30.00 36.04 -4.51
CA GLU A 641 29.14 34.88 -4.73
C GLU A 641 27.70 35.18 -4.29
N GLU A 642 26.74 34.93 -5.18
CA GLU A 642 25.33 35.10 -4.87
C GLU A 642 24.91 34.25 -3.66
N PRO A 643 24.07 34.78 -2.76
CA PRO A 643 23.53 33.98 -1.68
C PRO A 643 22.71 32.82 -2.25
N PRO A 644 22.83 31.60 -1.68
CA PRO A 644 22.06 30.46 -2.16
C PRO A 644 20.58 30.84 -2.17
N PRO A 645 19.82 30.42 -3.21
CA PRO A 645 18.41 30.73 -3.30
C PRO A 645 17.76 30.31 -1.98
N GLN A 646 17.12 31.25 -1.30
CA GLN A 646 16.29 30.92 -0.14
C GLN A 646 15.18 30.02 -0.70
N HIS A 647 15.35 28.70 -0.58
CA HIS A 647 14.25 27.78 -0.77
C HIS A 647 13.20 28.21 0.25
N HIS A 648 12.21 28.99 -0.21
CA HIS A 648 10.93 29.09 0.44
C HIS A 648 10.45 27.65 0.54
N GLN A 649 10.66 27.03 1.70
CA GLN A 649 10.04 25.79 2.11
C GLN A 649 8.53 26.01 2.09
N LYS A 650 7.93 25.98 0.89
CA LYS A 650 6.52 25.69 0.72
C LYS A 650 6.36 24.23 1.15
N GLY A 651 6.09 24.03 2.44
CA GLY A 651 5.50 22.79 2.94
C GLY A 651 6.38 21.83 3.73
N LYS A 652 7.49 22.22 4.37
CA LYS A 652 8.19 21.38 5.37
C LYS A 652 8.78 22.12 6.58
N LYS A 653 8.12 23.17 7.08
CA LYS A 653 8.31 23.60 8.48
C LYS A 653 7.42 22.74 9.38
N LYS A 654 7.85 21.52 9.70
CA LYS A 654 7.34 20.85 10.92
C LYS A 654 8.22 19.79 11.59
N ASP A 655 9.30 19.29 10.97
CA ASP A 655 10.03 18.16 11.57
C ASP A 655 11.53 18.40 11.84
N MET A 656 12.03 19.64 11.69
CA MET A 656 13.47 19.94 11.87
C MET A 656 13.81 20.67 13.19
N GLN A 657 12.87 20.70 14.15
CA GLN A 657 13.13 21.12 15.55
C GLN A 657 13.17 19.94 16.54
N ASP A 658 12.98 18.69 16.08
CA ASP A 658 12.79 17.53 16.97
C ASP A 658 13.98 16.56 17.07
N LEU A 659 15.07 16.78 16.33
CA LEU A 659 16.30 15.97 16.45
C LEU A 659 17.21 16.43 17.60
N ASP A 660 17.27 17.73 17.88
CA ASP A 660 18.14 18.30 18.93
C ASP A 660 17.57 18.08 20.35
N THR A 661 16.25 17.86 20.47
CA THR A 661 15.56 17.67 21.75
C THR A 661 15.52 16.20 22.21
N ARG A 662 15.65 15.23 21.29
CA ARG A 662 15.65 13.79 21.61
C ARG A 662 16.98 13.29 22.16
N GLN A 663 18.11 13.87 21.77
CA GLN A 663 19.44 13.43 22.22
C GLN A 663 19.91 14.11 23.52
N ARG A 664 19.43 15.32 23.84
CA ARG A 664 19.90 16.07 25.01
C ARG A 664 19.34 15.63 26.37
N THR A 665 18.26 14.83 26.41
CA THR A 665 17.59 14.50 27.68
C THR A 665 17.83 13.07 28.17
N SER A 666 18.44 12.17 27.38
CA SER A 666 18.78 10.82 27.83
C SER A 666 20.07 10.72 28.68
N TYR A 667 20.92 11.75 28.68
CA TYR A 667 22.22 11.70 29.37
C TYR A 667 22.32 12.50 30.69
N ALA A 668 21.24 13.15 31.14
CA ALA A 668 21.28 14.03 32.34
C ALA A 668 20.74 13.41 33.64
N THR A 669 20.41 12.12 33.70
CA THR A 669 19.90 11.47 34.94
C THR A 669 20.58 10.12 35.23
N SER A 670 21.89 10.13 35.46
CA SER A 670 22.58 8.98 36.07
C SER A 670 23.71 9.41 37.01
N SER A 671 23.37 10.18 38.05
CA SER A 671 24.27 10.37 39.19
C SER A 671 23.49 10.65 40.46
N ASN A 672 22.93 9.60 41.06
CA ASN A 672 22.81 9.44 42.51
C ASN A 672 22.24 8.04 42.83
N PRO A 673 23.00 7.13 43.46
CA PRO A 673 22.45 5.89 43.99
C PRO A 673 21.63 6.20 45.26
N PRO A 674 20.43 5.63 45.45
CA PRO A 674 19.70 5.80 46.70
C PRO A 674 20.36 4.95 47.79
N SER A 675 20.77 5.62 48.86
CA SER A 675 21.19 5.01 50.12
C SER A 675 20.03 4.20 50.71
N TYR A 676 20.25 2.89 50.89
CA TYR A 676 19.38 2.06 51.71
C TYR A 676 19.44 2.53 53.17
N HIS A 677 18.42 3.22 53.63
CA HIS A 677 18.14 3.34 55.07
C HIS A 677 17.15 2.28 55.49
N ASN A 678 17.72 1.22 56.06
CA ASN A 678 17.11 0.38 57.07
C ASN A 678 16.57 1.26 58.21
N LYS A 679 15.30 1.10 58.60
CA LYS A 679 14.85 0.94 60.00
C LYS A 679 13.31 0.94 60.11
N ASN A 680 12.85 -0.16 60.69
CA ASN A 680 11.65 -0.38 61.53
C ASN A 680 10.26 -0.13 60.95
#